data_AF-A0A1H0PB64-F1
#
_entry.id   AF-A0A1H0PB64-F1
#
_cell.length_a   1.000
_cell.length_b   1.000
_cell.length_c   1.000
_cell.angle_alpha   90.00
_cell.angle_beta   90.00
_cell.angle_gamma   90.00
#
_symmetry.space_group_name_H-M   'P 1'
#
loop_
_entity.id
_entity.type
_entity.pdbx_description
1 polymer ?
#
loop_
_entity_poly.entity_id
_entity_poly.type
_entity_poly.pdbx_seq_one_letter_code
_entity_poly.pdbx_strand_id
1 'polypeptide(L)'
;MTYKTKHIAQKKLIAGMMMIFLSACSEGDSEAPGSAEQTGEPAVVASTFEITAASTQTETAKPGLPQGPVVGTVTVVPGTEPLAPQSGGGEAIPLTGPTDAQIVTPAQEEKVARFTEIAPDTVGGAKFKPSPILQYDLGNLVASTAGRDDLFVSYETATASDDVVFVTPIRGQVRYPTPLTSAAPTDRFPIIVFLHGNHSNEDPSYEGYDYMAQDLAAHGYVVVSIDANWINGGSPIDGDSSSQSRAQLILGTLDRLRQIDASGQVGSDNEPGPLDGLKDKLDFDRIGIMGHSRGGQGVSYAIKFNQTRLGVTEDDLRASLIAHPDLFKGYYPDLLEAVKPATEATPGTPRSPGVAAAPAEIDDDKFAAAVKEYNLFYAAGRESVKPYDFKGAFMLAPTDFDGNRGINNVPLAVLLPGCDGDVRDLQGAFAYDHNRFGPASDMAPRYQIMVKGANHNYYNTVWTRDDQAHSYFPGELPQYCDASRQDGIRLSQDNQRRSGNFLISSFMRYHVGGEQKFAAYWNAAARLPNAACPFTDGPCDEWVALSVQKGVDKRKLIQRFERSGSMERNELGGSFSLSGFDAASSCPMELDGSGETVCTPLDAFAITLYSIADHLELAWTKPNATIATDMKNISAKPYDTLTFRIGVVRPAGQEINVTLTDKSGKTATVAASAFTDALYNAPRKMESGLPMTDDPRDRPFITGRMKVLLNMVAIPLKAFGGVDTTGLKELKLTFPRESGKVAITDIELQNFSRETPPAALARK
;
A
#
# COMPACT_ATOMS: atom_id res chain seq x y z
N MET A 1 59.43 4.17 4.43
CA MET A 1 60.39 3.96 3.34
C MET A 1 59.63 3.98 2.01
N THR A 2 60.20 4.61 0.98
CA THR A 2 60.10 4.34 -0.48
C THR A 2 59.00 3.39 -1.03
N TYR A 3 58.34 3.65 -2.18
CA TYR A 3 58.66 4.52 -3.34
C TYR A 3 57.39 5.04 -4.09
N LYS A 4 57.57 6.13 -4.88
CA LYS A 4 56.62 6.73 -5.85
C LYS A 4 56.16 5.72 -6.94
N THR A 5 55.00 5.87 -7.62
CA THR A 5 54.70 6.70 -8.84
C THR A 5 53.31 6.29 -9.39
N LYS A 6 52.56 6.99 -10.29
CA LYS A 6 52.64 8.29 -10.99
C LYS A 6 51.24 8.68 -11.53
N HIS A 7 51.01 9.98 -11.79
CA HIS A 7 49.90 10.53 -12.59
C HIS A 7 49.94 10.11 -14.08
N ILE A 8 48.83 10.29 -14.83
CA ILE A 8 48.62 11.42 -15.79
C ILE A 8 47.21 11.37 -16.43
N ALA A 9 46.64 12.53 -16.73
CA ALA A 9 45.36 12.73 -17.44
C ALA A 9 45.58 13.29 -18.85
N GLN A 10 44.58 13.18 -19.77
CA GLN A 10 44.26 14.14 -20.87
C GLN A 10 43.06 13.63 -21.71
N LYS A 11 41.98 14.42 -21.87
CA LYS A 11 41.60 15.36 -22.98
C LYS A 11 40.90 14.74 -24.22
N LYS A 12 39.59 15.03 -24.32
CA LYS A 12 38.88 15.78 -25.39
C LYS A 12 39.48 15.86 -26.83
N LEU A 13 38.59 15.64 -27.84
CA LEU A 13 38.18 16.54 -28.98
C LEU A 13 38.11 15.92 -30.42
N ILE A 14 36.90 15.92 -31.01
CA ILE A 14 36.47 16.29 -32.41
C ILE A 14 37.07 15.64 -33.69
N ALA A 15 36.16 15.11 -34.55
CA ALA A 15 35.91 15.36 -36.01
C ALA A 15 34.90 14.29 -36.53
N GLY A 16 33.85 14.49 -37.34
CA GLY A 16 33.66 15.19 -38.64
C GLY A 16 33.44 14.12 -39.75
N MET A 17 32.61 14.24 -40.82
CA MET A 17 31.75 15.32 -41.34
C MET A 17 30.85 14.81 -42.53
N MET A 18 29.54 15.13 -42.53
CA MET A 18 28.67 15.59 -43.66
C MET A 18 28.56 14.89 -45.05
N MET A 19 27.32 14.64 -45.53
CA MET A 19 26.69 14.82 -46.90
C MET A 19 25.34 14.04 -46.94
N ILE A 20 24.12 14.56 -47.13
CA ILE A 20 23.45 15.34 -48.21
C ILE A 20 23.11 14.50 -49.47
N PHE A 21 21.80 14.31 -49.79
CA PHE A 21 21.08 14.78 -51.01
C PHE A 21 19.57 14.39 -51.01
N LEU A 22 18.68 15.40 -51.01
CA LEU A 22 17.46 15.67 -51.84
C LEU A 22 16.42 14.56 -52.20
N SER A 23 15.11 14.82 -52.47
CA SER A 23 14.26 16.05 -52.46
C SER A 23 12.77 15.76 -52.81
N ALA A 24 11.89 16.79 -52.67
CA ALA A 24 10.54 17.00 -53.27
C ALA A 24 9.33 16.34 -52.57
N CYS A 25 8.08 16.87 -52.52
CA CYS A 25 7.44 18.18 -52.81
C CYS A 25 5.93 18.10 -52.36
N SER A 26 5.09 19.14 -52.20
CA SER A 26 5.25 20.59 -51.88
C SER A 26 3.87 21.31 -51.74
N GLU A 27 3.74 22.27 -50.81
CA GLU A 27 2.77 23.41 -50.76
C GLU A 27 1.24 23.18 -50.49
N GLY A 28 0.60 24.12 -49.76
CA GLY A 28 -0.87 24.17 -49.53
C GLY A 28 -1.35 24.98 -48.30
N ASP A 29 -1.58 26.28 -48.44
CA ASP A 29 -1.84 27.32 -47.42
C ASP A 29 -3.07 27.26 -46.45
N SER A 30 -2.83 27.80 -45.24
CA SER A 30 -3.65 28.78 -44.47
C SER A 30 -4.87 28.42 -43.56
N GLU A 31 -5.00 29.29 -42.54
CA GLU A 31 -6.10 29.57 -41.58
C GLU A 31 -6.40 28.61 -40.39
N ALA A 32 -6.79 29.25 -39.27
CA ALA A 32 -7.18 28.70 -37.96
C ALA A 32 -8.39 29.53 -37.43
N PRO A 33 -9.04 29.21 -36.29
CA PRO A 33 -8.87 28.08 -35.36
C PRO A 33 -10.18 27.28 -35.10
N GLY A 34 -10.09 26.06 -34.54
CA GLY A 34 -11.27 25.22 -34.27
C GLY A 34 -11.12 24.23 -33.11
N SER A 35 -11.49 24.68 -31.91
CA SER A 35 -12.04 23.94 -30.74
C SER A 35 -11.72 22.45 -30.48
N ALA A 36 -11.47 22.17 -29.19
CA ALA A 36 -11.50 20.86 -28.52
C ALA A 36 -10.26 19.96 -28.69
N GLU A 37 -9.15 20.35 -28.06
CA GLU A 37 -8.20 19.36 -27.56
C GLU A 37 -8.89 18.46 -26.54
N GLN A 38 -8.97 17.17 -26.86
CA GLN A 38 -9.41 16.15 -25.94
C GLN A 38 -8.39 16.04 -24.80
N THR A 39 -8.90 15.88 -23.58
CA THR A 39 -8.09 15.48 -22.43
C THR A 39 -7.55 14.07 -22.67
N GLY A 40 -6.33 13.97 -23.18
CA GLY A 40 -5.63 12.70 -23.27
C GLY A 40 -5.36 12.17 -21.86
N GLU A 41 -5.98 11.05 -21.51
CA GLU A 41 -5.55 10.25 -20.35
C GLU A 41 -4.08 9.86 -20.55
N PRO A 42 -3.22 9.92 -19.51
CA PRO A 42 -1.88 9.38 -19.61
C PRO A 42 -1.99 7.88 -19.91
N ALA A 43 -1.28 7.42 -20.95
CA ALA A 43 -1.36 6.04 -21.40
C ALA A 43 -1.11 5.09 -20.24
N VAL A 44 -2.02 4.13 -20.04
CA VAL A 44 -1.87 3.11 -19.01
C VAL A 44 -0.64 2.28 -19.37
N VAL A 45 0.29 2.13 -18.43
CA VAL A 45 1.35 1.13 -18.57
C VAL A 45 0.67 -0.22 -18.42
N ALA A 46 0.47 -0.87 -19.56
CA ALA A 46 -0.21 -2.15 -19.64
C ALA A 46 0.47 -3.17 -18.72
N SER A 47 -0.27 -3.60 -17.70
CA SER A 47 0.00 -4.93 -17.13
C SER A 47 -0.20 -5.95 -18.24
N THR A 48 0.53 -7.06 -18.18
CA THR A 48 0.43 -8.22 -19.09
C THR A 48 -0.99 -8.75 -19.35
N PHE A 49 -1.96 -8.37 -18.51
CA PHE A 49 -3.39 -8.66 -18.64
C PHE A 49 -4.24 -7.61 -19.40
N GLU A 50 -3.67 -6.52 -19.92
CA GLU A 50 -4.41 -5.59 -20.78
C GLU A 50 -4.60 -6.16 -22.19
N ILE A 51 -5.64 -6.98 -22.34
CA ILE A 51 -6.00 -7.59 -23.62
C ILE A 51 -6.48 -6.51 -24.59
N THR A 52 -5.67 -6.20 -25.61
CA THR A 52 -6.20 -5.68 -26.87
C THR A 52 -7.04 -6.78 -27.54
N ALA A 53 -8.28 -6.46 -27.86
CA ALA A 53 -9.29 -7.46 -28.16
C ALA A 53 -9.11 -8.14 -29.54
N ALA A 54 -8.39 -9.26 -29.59
CA ALA A 54 -8.64 -10.39 -30.51
C ALA A 54 -7.70 -11.59 -30.24
N SER A 55 -8.18 -12.61 -29.53
CA SER A 55 -7.62 -13.97 -29.61
C SER A 55 -8.74 -14.99 -29.51
N THR A 56 -9.03 -15.67 -30.62
CA THR A 56 -10.00 -16.77 -30.67
C THR A 56 -9.31 -18.07 -30.30
N GLN A 57 -9.32 -18.41 -29.01
CA GLN A 57 -8.99 -19.76 -28.56
C GLN A 57 -10.23 -20.66 -28.59
N THR A 58 -10.00 -21.93 -28.91
CA THR A 58 -10.99 -23.02 -28.89
C THR A 58 -11.56 -23.26 -27.49
N GLU A 59 -12.79 -23.77 -27.38
CA GLU A 59 -13.43 -24.10 -26.09
C GLU A 59 -12.72 -25.26 -25.36
N THR A 60 -11.65 -24.95 -24.64
CA THR A 60 -11.15 -25.77 -23.53
C THR A 60 -12.06 -25.60 -22.31
N ALA A 61 -12.05 -26.58 -21.40
CA ALA A 61 -12.87 -26.53 -20.19
C ALA A 61 -12.36 -25.41 -19.27
N LYS A 62 -13.22 -24.41 -19.00
CA LYS A 62 -12.88 -23.25 -18.17
C LYS A 62 -12.54 -23.68 -16.74
N PRO A 63 -11.33 -23.39 -16.23
CA PRO A 63 -10.88 -23.88 -14.92
C PRO A 63 -11.68 -23.19 -13.81
N GLY A 64 -12.46 -23.97 -13.07
CA GLY A 64 -13.34 -23.51 -11.99
C GLY A 64 -12.99 -24.13 -10.63
N LEU A 65 -13.76 -23.76 -9.60
CA LEU A 65 -13.55 -24.28 -8.25
C LEU A 65 -13.75 -25.81 -8.21
N PRO A 66 -12.85 -26.55 -7.52
CA PRO A 66 -13.03 -27.99 -7.32
C PRO A 66 -14.34 -28.30 -6.61
N GLN A 67 -14.98 -29.41 -7.00
CA GLN A 67 -16.25 -29.85 -6.45
C GLN A 67 -16.06 -30.76 -5.23
N GLY A 68 -17.00 -30.74 -4.30
CA GLY A 68 -16.92 -31.51 -3.05
C GLY A 68 -16.09 -30.82 -1.95
N PRO A 69 -15.88 -31.48 -0.79
CA PRO A 69 -15.16 -30.90 0.34
C PRO A 69 -13.68 -30.69 0.01
N VAL A 70 -13.04 -29.74 0.70
CA VAL A 70 -11.57 -29.61 0.63
C VAL A 70 -10.94 -30.74 1.42
N VAL A 71 -10.23 -31.63 0.73
CA VAL A 71 -9.32 -32.59 1.38
C VAL A 71 -8.07 -31.84 1.83
N GLY A 72 -7.68 -31.99 3.09
CA GLY A 72 -6.50 -31.30 3.64
C GLY A 72 -6.19 -31.72 5.07
N THR A 73 -4.99 -31.37 5.53
CA THR A 73 -4.59 -31.56 6.93
C THR A 73 -4.84 -30.26 7.68
N VAL A 74 -5.57 -30.32 8.80
CA VAL A 74 -5.73 -29.18 9.70
C VAL A 74 -5.48 -29.62 11.13
N THR A 75 -4.58 -28.93 11.83
CA THR A 75 -4.13 -29.27 13.17
C THR A 75 -4.39 -28.12 14.15
N VAL A 76 -4.91 -28.46 15.32
CA VAL A 76 -5.03 -27.51 16.45
C VAL A 76 -3.64 -27.33 17.06
N VAL A 77 -3.12 -26.11 17.12
CA VAL A 77 -1.80 -25.84 17.71
C VAL A 77 -1.91 -25.83 19.24
N PRO A 78 -1.26 -26.74 19.98
CA PRO A 78 -1.39 -26.83 21.44
C PRO A 78 -0.91 -25.55 22.15
N GLY A 79 -1.60 -25.17 23.22
CA GLY A 79 -1.24 -23.98 24.02
C GLY A 79 -1.68 -22.64 23.42
N THR A 80 -2.32 -22.63 22.24
CA THR A 80 -2.81 -21.41 21.57
C THR A 80 -4.29 -21.09 21.85
N GLU A 81 -4.85 -21.75 22.87
CA GLU A 81 -6.16 -21.45 23.43
C GLU A 81 -6.27 -19.95 23.72
N PRO A 82 -7.33 -19.28 23.26
CA PRO A 82 -7.42 -17.84 23.35
C PRO A 82 -7.57 -17.36 24.79
N LEU A 83 -7.06 -16.16 25.04
CA LEU A 83 -7.36 -15.43 26.26
C LEU A 83 -8.87 -15.13 26.35
N ALA A 84 -9.35 -14.92 27.58
CA ALA A 84 -10.75 -14.55 27.80
C ALA A 84 -11.06 -13.21 27.08
N PRO A 85 -12.11 -13.15 26.24
CA PRO A 85 -12.39 -11.96 25.44
C PRO A 85 -12.78 -10.76 26.30
N GLN A 86 -12.25 -9.58 25.97
CA GLN A 86 -12.49 -8.36 26.72
C GLN A 86 -13.82 -7.71 26.30
N SER A 87 -14.90 -8.09 27.00
CA SER A 87 -16.25 -7.61 26.69
C SER A 87 -16.52 -6.13 27.03
N GLY A 88 -15.66 -5.50 27.84
CA GLY A 88 -15.73 -4.07 28.19
C GLY A 88 -14.63 -3.23 27.53
N GLY A 89 -14.83 -1.92 27.44
CA GLY A 89 -13.96 -1.00 26.71
C GLY A 89 -14.34 -0.91 25.22
N GLY A 90 -13.43 -0.42 24.38
CA GLY A 90 -13.67 -0.30 22.94
C GLY A 90 -14.69 0.77 22.53
N GLU A 91 -14.97 1.73 23.39
CA GLU A 91 -15.79 2.92 23.09
C GLU A 91 -14.90 4.14 22.86
N ALA A 92 -15.32 5.05 21.97
CA ALA A 92 -14.61 6.32 21.76
C ALA A 92 -14.70 7.18 23.02
N ILE A 93 -13.65 7.96 23.31
CA ILE A 93 -13.61 8.86 24.47
C ILE A 93 -13.71 10.30 23.97
N PRO A 94 -14.86 10.99 24.15
CA PRO A 94 -15.02 12.38 23.75
C PRO A 94 -14.01 13.30 24.45
N LEU A 95 -13.40 14.23 23.70
CA LEU A 95 -12.47 15.22 24.27
C LEU A 95 -13.25 16.40 24.89
N THR A 96 -13.93 16.15 26.01
CA THR A 96 -14.69 17.17 26.74
C THR A 96 -13.84 17.86 27.81
N GLY A 97 -13.14 18.93 27.43
CA GLY A 97 -12.41 19.80 28.37
C GLY A 97 -11.08 20.30 27.82
N PRO A 98 -10.40 21.23 28.52
CA PRO A 98 -9.10 21.74 28.11
C PRO A 98 -7.98 20.76 28.53
N THR A 99 -7.81 19.68 27.79
CA THR A 99 -6.65 18.79 27.90
C THR A 99 -5.68 18.99 26.72
N ASP A 100 -4.46 19.41 27.07
CA ASP A 100 -3.26 19.51 26.23
C ASP A 100 -3.32 20.34 24.93
N ALA A 101 -3.31 21.66 25.14
CA ALA A 101 -2.28 22.55 24.56
C ALA A 101 -1.96 22.50 23.05
N GLN A 102 -2.96 22.39 22.18
CA GLN A 102 -2.94 23.06 20.85
C GLN A 102 -4.12 24.02 20.77
N ILE A 103 -4.03 25.15 21.50
CA ILE A 103 -5.14 26.09 21.70
C ILE A 103 -4.89 27.36 20.86
N VAL A 104 -5.68 27.55 19.81
CA VAL A 104 -5.77 28.82 19.08
C VAL A 104 -7.05 29.54 19.49
N THR A 105 -6.94 30.76 20.01
CA THR A 105 -8.08 31.65 20.28
C THR A 105 -8.10 32.82 19.29
N PRO A 106 -9.07 32.86 18.36
CA PRO A 106 -9.68 34.10 17.93
C PRO A 106 -10.53 34.68 19.08
N ALA A 107 -10.76 35.99 19.08
CA ALA A 107 -11.66 36.59 20.06
C ALA A 107 -13.12 36.18 19.81
N GLN A 108 -13.80 35.71 20.87
CA GLN A 108 -15.26 35.50 20.98
C GLN A 108 -15.96 34.38 20.18
N GLU A 109 -15.27 33.49 19.47
CA GLU A 109 -15.92 32.33 18.82
C GLU A 109 -15.55 30.96 19.44
N GLU A 110 -16.33 29.93 19.07
CA GLU A 110 -16.29 28.56 19.60
C GLU A 110 -14.90 27.92 19.45
N LYS A 111 -14.42 27.19 20.47
CA LYS A 111 -13.07 26.59 20.45
C LYS A 111 -13.02 25.44 19.45
N VAL A 112 -12.30 25.63 18.34
CA VAL A 112 -12.09 24.59 17.32
C VAL A 112 -10.84 23.77 17.63
N ALA A 113 -11.02 22.46 17.83
CA ALA A 113 -9.94 21.52 18.11
C ALA A 113 -9.54 20.69 16.88
N ARG A 114 -8.26 20.30 16.83
CA ARG A 114 -7.72 19.34 15.85
C ARG A 114 -8.43 17.98 15.90
N PHE A 115 -8.78 17.52 17.10
CA PHE A 115 -9.46 16.25 17.34
C PHE A 115 -10.70 16.46 18.20
N THR A 116 -11.75 15.67 17.94
CA THR A 116 -13.04 15.71 18.67
C THR A 116 -13.12 14.62 19.75
N GLU A 117 -12.39 13.52 19.56
CA GLU A 117 -12.37 12.36 20.45
C GLU A 117 -11.02 11.64 20.42
N ILE A 118 -10.83 10.70 21.35
CA ILE A 118 -9.83 9.65 21.26
C ILE A 118 -10.54 8.43 20.67
N ALA A 119 -9.94 7.81 19.65
CA ALA A 119 -10.51 6.64 19.01
C ALA A 119 -10.64 5.47 20.01
N PRO A 120 -11.63 4.56 19.83
CA PRO A 120 -11.75 3.37 20.67
C PRO A 120 -10.52 2.47 20.52
N ASP A 121 -10.15 1.76 21.58
CA ASP A 121 -9.22 0.64 21.46
C ASP A 121 -9.83 -0.51 20.64
N THR A 122 -8.99 -1.37 20.06
CA THR A 122 -9.48 -2.51 19.26
C THR A 122 -9.80 -3.75 20.08
N VAL A 123 -9.35 -3.87 21.33
CA VAL A 123 -9.46 -5.12 22.10
C VAL A 123 -10.79 -5.20 22.85
N GLY A 124 -11.32 -4.06 23.29
CA GLY A 124 -12.57 -3.94 24.04
C GLY A 124 -13.83 -4.06 23.17
N GLY A 125 -14.86 -4.63 23.79
CA GLY A 125 -16.16 -4.87 23.14
C GLY A 125 -16.21 -6.17 22.34
N ALA A 126 -15.33 -7.13 22.65
CA ALA A 126 -15.30 -8.45 22.04
C ALA A 126 -16.63 -9.21 22.24
N LYS A 127 -17.13 -9.83 21.18
CA LYS A 127 -18.43 -10.53 21.13
C LYS A 127 -18.32 -12.04 20.94
N PHE A 128 -17.12 -12.53 20.64
CA PHE A 128 -16.83 -13.94 20.34
C PHE A 128 -15.61 -14.39 21.16
N LYS A 129 -15.50 -15.70 21.40
CA LYS A 129 -14.23 -16.31 21.82
C LYS A 129 -13.51 -16.71 20.51
N PRO A 130 -12.27 -16.32 20.24
CA PRO A 130 -11.53 -16.85 19.09
C PRO A 130 -11.45 -18.39 19.12
N SER A 131 -11.21 -19.03 17.99
CA SER A 131 -10.70 -20.41 18.00
C SER A 131 -9.26 -20.42 18.54
N PRO A 132 -8.72 -21.58 18.97
CA PRO A 132 -7.28 -21.80 18.95
C PRO A 132 -6.70 -21.55 17.54
N ILE A 133 -5.37 -21.49 17.42
CA ILE A 133 -4.74 -21.48 16.10
C ILE A 133 -4.98 -22.85 15.44
N LEU A 134 -5.49 -22.82 14.21
CA LEU A 134 -5.52 -23.97 13.33
C LEU A 134 -4.48 -23.78 12.23
N GLN A 135 -3.43 -24.60 12.21
CA GLN A 135 -2.53 -24.68 11.06
C GLN A 135 -3.18 -25.55 9.98
N TYR A 136 -3.09 -25.13 8.72
CA TYR A 136 -3.71 -25.82 7.59
C TYR A 136 -2.72 -26.14 6.47
N ASP A 137 -2.97 -27.25 5.78
CA ASP A 137 -2.49 -27.59 4.44
C ASP A 137 -3.69 -28.06 3.62
N LEU A 138 -4.10 -27.25 2.64
CA LEU A 138 -5.31 -27.45 1.83
C LEU A 138 -4.98 -27.90 0.40
N GLY A 139 -3.83 -28.55 0.21
CA GLY A 139 -3.34 -29.00 -1.09
C GLY A 139 -2.56 -27.93 -1.86
N ASN A 140 -2.22 -28.24 -3.11
CA ASN A 140 -1.29 -27.44 -3.90
C ASN A 140 -1.99 -26.72 -5.05
N LEU A 141 -1.88 -25.40 -5.06
CA LEU A 141 -2.33 -24.52 -6.13
C LEU A 141 -1.36 -24.59 -7.31
N VAL A 142 -1.89 -24.88 -8.49
CA VAL A 142 -1.24 -24.69 -9.79
C VAL A 142 -1.62 -23.30 -10.30
N ALA A 143 -0.64 -22.41 -10.48
CA ALA A 143 -0.84 -21.02 -10.90
C ALA A 143 0.28 -20.58 -11.86
N SER A 144 0.11 -19.44 -12.54
CA SER A 144 1.16 -18.82 -13.37
C SER A 144 1.69 -17.52 -12.75
N THR A 145 2.97 -17.24 -12.98
CA THR A 145 3.48 -15.86 -12.96
C THR A 145 2.87 -15.11 -14.15
N ALA A 146 2.63 -13.81 -14.04
CA ALA A 146 2.08 -12.99 -15.13
C ALA A 146 3.21 -12.21 -15.82
N GLY A 147 4.02 -12.94 -16.58
CA GLY A 147 5.36 -12.56 -16.98
C GLY A 147 6.39 -12.83 -15.88
N ARG A 148 7.49 -13.49 -16.25
CA ARG A 148 8.74 -13.39 -15.51
C ARG A 148 9.33 -12.00 -15.71
N ASP A 149 9.72 -11.35 -14.62
CA ASP A 149 10.77 -10.33 -14.68
C ASP A 149 12.01 -10.87 -13.95
N ASP A 150 13.17 -10.71 -14.59
CA ASP A 150 14.44 -11.11 -13.99
C ASP A 150 14.93 -10.04 -13.03
N LEU A 151 15.78 -10.40 -12.07
CA LEU A 151 16.13 -9.49 -10.98
C LEU A 151 17.06 -8.33 -11.39
N PHE A 152 17.50 -8.22 -12.66
CA PHE A 152 18.61 -7.33 -13.04
C PHE A 152 18.64 -6.75 -14.47
N VAL A 153 17.66 -7.00 -15.36
CA VAL A 153 17.65 -6.49 -16.74
C VAL A 153 16.40 -5.64 -17.03
N SER A 154 16.51 -4.76 -18.02
CA SER A 154 15.55 -3.69 -18.34
C SER A 154 14.13 -4.15 -18.65
N TYR A 155 13.16 -3.47 -18.03
CA TYR A 155 11.71 -3.58 -18.24
C TYR A 155 11.30 -3.56 -19.73
N GLU A 156 11.15 -4.73 -20.34
CA GLU A 156 10.33 -4.90 -21.54
C GLU A 156 8.94 -5.39 -21.16
N THR A 157 7.92 -5.03 -21.94
CA THR A 157 6.54 -5.47 -21.68
C THR A 157 6.43 -6.98 -21.82
N ALA A 158 6.38 -7.69 -20.69
CA ALA A 158 6.23 -9.13 -20.70
C ALA A 158 4.97 -9.57 -21.48
N THR A 159 5.08 -10.72 -22.12
CA THR A 159 4.06 -11.27 -23.02
C THR A 159 3.41 -12.48 -22.37
N ALA A 160 2.25 -12.90 -22.88
CA ALA A 160 1.60 -14.15 -22.43
C ALA A 160 2.43 -15.42 -22.69
N SER A 161 3.55 -15.32 -23.42
CA SER A 161 4.56 -16.38 -23.58
C SER A 161 5.61 -16.44 -22.47
N ASP A 162 5.63 -15.45 -21.57
CA ASP A 162 6.59 -15.34 -20.45
C ASP A 162 5.96 -15.81 -19.10
N ASP A 163 4.72 -16.29 -19.14
CA ASP A 163 4.00 -16.86 -17.99
C ASP A 163 4.56 -18.26 -17.66
N VAL A 164 5.08 -18.42 -16.45
CA VAL A 164 5.61 -19.69 -15.96
C VAL A 164 4.60 -20.33 -15.01
N VAL A 165 4.08 -21.50 -15.37
CA VAL A 165 3.21 -22.30 -14.47
C VAL A 165 4.07 -22.94 -13.37
N PHE A 166 3.73 -22.63 -12.13
CA PHE A 166 4.34 -23.15 -10.90
C PHE A 166 3.28 -23.84 -10.01
N VAL A 167 3.78 -24.57 -9.02
CA VAL A 167 2.94 -25.25 -8.01
C VAL A 167 3.36 -24.79 -6.61
N THR A 168 2.39 -24.38 -5.80
CA THR A 168 2.59 -23.85 -4.44
C THR A 168 1.55 -24.41 -3.46
N PRO A 169 1.92 -24.79 -2.24
CA PRO A 169 0.97 -25.27 -1.24
C PRO A 169 0.09 -24.12 -0.70
N ILE A 170 -1.20 -24.38 -0.48
CA ILE A 170 -2.07 -23.50 0.32
C ILE A 170 -1.90 -23.89 1.79
N ARG A 171 -0.94 -23.21 2.43
CA ARG A 171 -0.61 -23.38 3.85
C ARG A 171 -0.76 -22.08 4.63
N GLY A 172 -0.74 -22.21 5.95
CA GLY A 172 -0.80 -21.08 6.87
C GLY A 172 -1.53 -21.42 8.15
N GLN A 173 -2.09 -20.39 8.78
CA GLN A 173 -2.91 -20.53 9.98
C GLN A 173 -4.23 -19.76 9.89
N VAL A 174 -5.25 -20.23 10.59
CA VAL A 174 -6.56 -19.55 10.68
C VAL A 174 -7.04 -19.45 12.12
N ARG A 175 -7.64 -18.30 12.46
CA ARG A 175 -8.52 -18.13 13.61
C ARG A 175 -9.92 -17.72 13.15
N TYR A 176 -10.95 -18.21 13.83
CA TYR A 176 -12.34 -17.83 13.55
C TYR A 176 -13.14 -17.54 14.84
N PRO A 177 -14.22 -16.74 14.77
CA PRO A 177 -15.08 -16.49 15.91
C PRO A 177 -15.86 -17.75 16.33
N THR A 178 -15.72 -18.14 17.59
CA THR A 178 -16.60 -19.12 18.24
C THR A 178 -17.63 -18.40 19.12
N PRO A 179 -18.89 -18.87 19.17
CA PRO A 179 -19.95 -18.20 19.93
C PRO A 179 -19.70 -18.22 21.43
N LEU A 180 -19.95 -17.11 22.13
CA LEU A 180 -19.88 -17.05 23.61
C LEU A 180 -20.99 -17.84 24.31
N THR A 181 -22.06 -18.17 23.59
CA THR A 181 -23.20 -18.96 24.09
C THR A 181 -23.50 -20.08 23.10
N SER A 182 -24.09 -21.17 23.56
CA SER A 182 -24.43 -22.33 22.73
C SER A 182 -25.51 -22.08 21.65
N ALA A 183 -26.05 -20.87 21.56
CA ALA A 183 -26.85 -20.43 20.42
C ALA A 183 -25.91 -20.13 19.23
N ALA A 184 -26.01 -20.94 18.17
CA ALA A 184 -25.23 -20.72 16.95
C ALA A 184 -25.65 -19.41 16.26
N PRO A 185 -24.72 -18.49 15.95
CA PRO A 185 -24.98 -17.36 15.09
C PRO A 185 -25.41 -17.83 13.70
N THR A 186 -26.48 -17.22 13.20
CA THR A 186 -26.90 -17.28 11.80
C THR A 186 -25.97 -16.50 10.87
N ASP A 187 -25.06 -15.73 11.45
CA ASP A 187 -24.27 -14.72 10.75
C ASP A 187 -23.11 -15.36 9.96
N ARG A 188 -22.86 -14.81 8.78
CA ARG A 188 -21.64 -15.04 8.02
C ARG A 188 -20.60 -13.99 8.43
N PHE A 189 -19.36 -14.44 8.60
CA PHE A 189 -18.26 -13.64 9.12
C PHE A 189 -17.40 -13.08 7.98
N PRO A 190 -17.06 -11.78 7.99
CA PRO A 190 -16.06 -11.22 7.09
C PRO A 190 -14.74 -12.00 7.13
N ILE A 191 -14.07 -12.05 5.98
CA ILE A 191 -12.79 -12.74 5.81
C ILE A 191 -11.68 -11.69 5.81
N ILE A 192 -10.66 -11.87 6.64
CA ILE A 192 -9.43 -11.08 6.62
C ILE A 192 -8.27 -11.99 6.23
N VAL A 193 -7.53 -11.64 5.18
CA VAL A 193 -6.34 -12.36 4.74
C VAL A 193 -5.10 -11.56 5.11
N PHE A 194 -4.15 -12.20 5.79
CA PHE A 194 -2.81 -11.68 6.05
C PHE A 194 -1.80 -12.42 5.17
N LEU A 195 -0.85 -11.67 4.60
CA LEU A 195 0.23 -12.20 3.79
C LEU A 195 1.56 -11.58 4.23
N HIS A 196 2.51 -12.40 4.66
CA HIS A 196 3.86 -11.92 4.96
C HIS A 196 4.65 -11.63 3.67
N GLY A 197 5.81 -10.98 3.83
CA GLY A 197 6.74 -10.73 2.74
C GLY A 197 7.89 -11.71 2.70
N ASN A 198 8.95 -11.35 1.97
CA ASN A 198 10.13 -12.18 1.81
C ASN A 198 11.04 -12.14 3.03
N HIS A 199 11.33 -13.31 3.60
CA HIS A 199 12.28 -13.50 4.71
C HIS A 199 12.96 -14.87 4.55
N SER A 200 13.75 -15.32 5.52
CA SER A 200 14.28 -16.70 5.53
C SER A 200 13.14 -17.72 5.50
N ASN A 201 13.31 -18.78 4.68
CA ASN A 201 12.27 -19.80 4.44
C ASN A 201 12.06 -20.74 5.63
N GLU A 202 12.98 -20.70 6.59
CA GLU A 202 12.92 -21.38 7.87
C GLU A 202 12.06 -20.63 8.91
N ASP A 203 11.85 -19.32 8.74
CA ASP A 203 11.06 -18.52 9.67
C ASP A 203 9.55 -18.66 9.38
N PRO A 204 8.71 -19.11 10.33
CA PRO A 204 7.27 -19.30 10.14
C PRO A 204 6.52 -17.96 10.14
N SER A 205 6.83 -17.14 9.14
CA SER A 205 6.48 -15.72 9.04
C SER A 205 4.98 -15.43 9.16
N TYR A 206 4.14 -16.37 8.72
CA TYR A 206 2.68 -16.33 8.81
C TYR A 206 2.14 -16.43 10.26
N GLU A 207 2.90 -17.02 11.19
CA GLU A 207 2.53 -17.08 12.61
C GLU A 207 2.59 -15.70 13.29
N GLY A 208 3.43 -14.81 12.75
CA GLY A 208 3.81 -13.54 13.35
C GLY A 208 2.72 -12.47 13.53
N TYR A 209 1.53 -12.70 12.97
CA TYR A 209 0.38 -11.78 13.04
C TYR A 209 -0.75 -12.29 13.95
N ASP A 210 -0.53 -13.41 14.65
CA ASP A 210 -1.55 -14.07 15.47
C ASP A 210 -2.23 -13.14 16.50
N TYR A 211 -1.47 -12.20 17.08
CA TYR A 211 -2.00 -11.23 18.03
C TYR A 211 -3.11 -10.34 17.46
N MET A 212 -3.05 -10.00 16.16
CA MET A 212 -4.11 -9.28 15.44
C MET A 212 -5.22 -10.24 14.98
N ALA A 213 -4.86 -11.46 14.56
CA ALA A 213 -5.84 -12.48 14.17
C ALA A 213 -6.75 -12.87 15.34
N GLN A 214 -6.21 -12.97 16.56
CA GLN A 214 -6.97 -13.21 17.79
C GLN A 214 -7.91 -12.04 18.12
N ASP A 215 -7.46 -10.79 18.01
CA ASP A 215 -8.28 -9.60 18.28
C ASP A 215 -9.45 -9.49 17.29
N LEU A 216 -9.17 -9.64 16.00
CA LEU A 216 -10.19 -9.67 14.94
C LEU A 216 -11.14 -10.87 15.11
N ALA A 217 -10.67 -12.08 15.40
CA ALA A 217 -11.54 -13.22 15.66
C ALA A 217 -12.46 -13.02 16.87
N ALA A 218 -12.01 -12.32 17.93
CA ALA A 218 -12.84 -11.96 19.08
C ALA A 218 -13.97 -10.97 18.72
N HIS A 219 -13.85 -10.29 17.58
CA HIS A 219 -14.77 -9.30 17.05
C HIS A 219 -15.64 -9.78 15.87
N GLY A 220 -15.51 -11.05 15.46
CA GLY A 220 -16.41 -11.66 14.47
C GLY A 220 -15.84 -11.75 13.05
N TYR A 221 -14.52 -11.87 12.90
CA TYR A 221 -13.84 -11.96 11.60
C TYR A 221 -13.11 -13.32 11.50
N VAL A 222 -13.23 -14.01 10.37
CA VAL A 222 -12.38 -15.17 10.07
C VAL A 222 -11.06 -14.64 9.52
N VAL A 223 -9.96 -14.93 10.20
CA VAL A 223 -8.64 -14.39 9.86
C VAL A 223 -7.72 -15.52 9.43
N VAL A 224 -7.24 -15.44 8.19
CA VAL A 224 -6.37 -16.41 7.55
C VAL A 224 -5.02 -15.76 7.29
N SER A 225 -3.94 -16.31 7.85
CA SER A 225 -2.57 -15.84 7.62
C SER A 225 -1.82 -16.87 6.80
N ILE A 226 -1.48 -16.49 5.57
CA ILE A 226 -0.96 -17.37 4.53
C ILE A 226 0.54 -17.61 4.71
N ASP A 227 0.97 -18.86 4.65
CA ASP A 227 2.37 -19.24 4.48
C ASP A 227 2.79 -19.07 3.02
N ALA A 228 3.71 -18.14 2.79
CA ALA A 228 4.29 -17.81 1.50
C ALA A 228 5.79 -18.16 1.41
N ASN A 229 6.35 -18.91 2.37
CA ASN A 229 7.76 -19.33 2.32
C ASN A 229 8.10 -20.15 1.08
N TRP A 230 7.12 -20.85 0.50
CA TRP A 230 7.31 -21.62 -0.73
C TRP A 230 7.59 -20.75 -1.97
N ILE A 231 7.14 -19.49 -1.99
CA ILE A 231 7.30 -18.58 -3.14
C ILE A 231 8.39 -17.52 -2.93
N ASN A 232 8.93 -17.35 -1.72
CA ASN A 232 10.00 -16.39 -1.39
C ASN A 232 11.21 -16.42 -2.36
N GLY A 233 12.03 -15.37 -2.34
CA GLY A 233 13.33 -15.36 -3.00
C GLY A 233 14.27 -16.42 -2.38
N GLY A 234 14.96 -17.19 -3.21
CA GLY A 234 15.76 -18.35 -2.80
C GLY A 234 14.94 -19.56 -2.33
N SER A 235 13.63 -19.58 -2.59
CA SER A 235 12.76 -20.75 -2.37
C SER A 235 12.89 -21.80 -3.50
N PRO A 236 12.20 -22.96 -3.39
CA PRO A 236 12.12 -23.99 -4.44
C PRO A 236 11.91 -23.51 -5.88
N ILE A 237 11.14 -22.44 -6.05
CA ILE A 237 10.68 -21.92 -7.34
C ILE A 237 11.11 -20.46 -7.59
N ASP A 238 11.81 -19.85 -6.63
CA ASP A 238 12.29 -18.44 -6.65
C ASP A 238 11.19 -17.44 -7.10
N GLY A 239 9.95 -17.73 -6.68
CA GLY A 239 8.74 -17.33 -7.40
C GLY A 239 8.25 -15.89 -7.15
N ASP A 240 8.99 -15.08 -6.40
CA ASP A 240 8.54 -13.79 -5.87
C ASP A 240 9.38 -12.60 -6.37
N SER A 241 10.00 -12.68 -7.55
CA SER A 241 10.78 -11.55 -8.11
C SER A 241 9.96 -10.25 -8.21
N SER A 242 8.66 -10.35 -8.52
CA SER A 242 7.72 -9.22 -8.69
C SER A 242 6.47 -9.25 -7.79
N SER A 243 6.34 -10.17 -6.83
CA SER A 243 5.15 -10.32 -5.95
C SER A 243 3.80 -10.62 -6.64
N GLN A 244 3.81 -11.05 -7.89
CA GLN A 244 2.61 -11.52 -8.57
C GLN A 244 2.15 -12.91 -8.09
N SER A 245 3.08 -13.83 -7.80
CA SER A 245 2.77 -15.15 -7.24
C SER A 245 2.08 -15.07 -5.88
N ARG A 246 2.41 -14.02 -5.11
CA ARG A 246 1.74 -13.65 -3.85
C ARG A 246 0.26 -13.30 -4.06
N ALA A 247 -0.08 -12.62 -5.16
CA ALA A 247 -1.47 -12.35 -5.52
C ALA A 247 -2.24 -13.63 -5.89
N GLN A 248 -1.62 -14.54 -6.66
CA GLN A 248 -2.21 -15.85 -6.96
C GLN A 248 -2.45 -16.66 -5.68
N LEU A 249 -1.53 -16.59 -4.72
CA LEU A 249 -1.66 -17.28 -3.43
C LEU A 249 -2.83 -16.74 -2.59
N ILE A 250 -3.06 -15.41 -2.57
CA ILE A 250 -4.27 -14.80 -1.97
C ILE A 250 -5.53 -15.32 -2.66
N LEU A 251 -5.60 -15.26 -3.99
CA LEU A 251 -6.81 -15.60 -4.75
C LEU A 251 -7.12 -17.11 -4.70
N GLY A 252 -6.10 -17.97 -4.79
CA GLY A 252 -6.25 -19.43 -4.63
C GLY A 252 -6.59 -19.86 -3.19
N THR A 253 -6.14 -19.10 -2.18
CA THR A 253 -6.59 -19.32 -0.79
C THR A 253 -8.07 -18.96 -0.64
N LEU A 254 -8.53 -17.83 -1.21
CA LEU A 254 -9.94 -17.46 -1.22
C LEU A 254 -10.82 -18.47 -1.97
N ASP A 255 -10.31 -19.07 -3.06
CA ASP A 255 -10.96 -20.15 -3.79
C ASP A 255 -11.16 -21.40 -2.90
N ARG A 256 -10.13 -21.82 -2.16
CA ARG A 256 -10.25 -22.95 -1.21
C ARG A 256 -11.17 -22.63 -0.05
N LEU A 257 -11.14 -21.40 0.49
CA LEU A 257 -12.11 -20.96 1.50
C LEU A 257 -13.54 -21.00 0.96
N ARG A 258 -13.77 -20.63 -0.30
CA ARG A 258 -15.09 -20.70 -0.95
C ARG A 258 -15.56 -22.13 -1.15
N GLN A 259 -14.65 -23.06 -1.40
CA GLN A 259 -14.94 -24.50 -1.41
C GLN A 259 -15.27 -25.04 -0.01
N ILE A 260 -14.55 -24.61 1.04
CA ILE A 260 -14.86 -24.96 2.44
C ILE A 260 -16.25 -24.43 2.84
N ASP A 261 -16.57 -23.17 2.52
CA ASP A 261 -17.87 -22.58 2.80
C ASP A 261 -19.02 -23.37 2.14
N ALA A 262 -18.85 -23.83 0.91
CA ALA A 262 -19.90 -24.58 0.19
C ALA A 262 -20.00 -26.05 0.63
N SER A 263 -18.87 -26.71 0.88
CA SER A 263 -18.80 -28.17 0.97
C SER A 263 -18.22 -28.73 2.26
N GLY A 264 -17.52 -27.93 3.06
CA GLY A 264 -16.78 -28.36 4.24
C GLY A 264 -15.32 -28.74 3.95
N GLN A 265 -14.63 -29.21 4.99
CA GLN A 265 -13.24 -29.66 4.94
C GLN A 265 -13.13 -31.05 5.55
N VAL A 266 -12.42 -31.97 4.91
CA VAL A 266 -12.22 -33.34 5.37
C VAL A 266 -10.73 -33.69 5.51
N GLY A 267 -10.42 -34.61 6.42
CA GLY A 267 -9.10 -35.19 6.57
C GLY A 267 -8.74 -36.14 5.42
N SER A 268 -7.53 -36.71 5.46
CA SER A 268 -7.09 -37.76 4.53
C SER A 268 -7.82 -39.10 4.72
N ASP A 269 -8.50 -39.26 5.85
CA ASP A 269 -9.46 -40.34 6.16
C ASP A 269 -10.87 -40.07 5.63
N ASN A 270 -11.11 -38.91 5.00
CA ASN A 270 -12.41 -38.43 4.51
C ASN A 270 -13.45 -38.15 5.63
N GLU A 271 -13.02 -38.02 6.89
CA GLU A 271 -13.87 -37.58 7.99
C GLU A 271 -13.86 -36.04 8.12
N PRO A 272 -14.92 -35.40 8.67
CA PRO A 272 -14.98 -33.95 8.87
C PRO A 272 -13.82 -33.41 9.71
N GLY A 273 -13.05 -32.48 9.14
CA GLY A 273 -11.90 -31.86 9.80
C GLY A 273 -12.27 -30.57 10.56
N PRO A 274 -11.31 -29.98 11.30
CA PRO A 274 -11.52 -28.76 12.10
C PRO A 274 -12.12 -27.55 11.35
N LEU A 275 -11.98 -27.45 10.01
CA LEU A 275 -12.58 -26.36 9.23
C LEU A 275 -13.96 -26.67 8.67
N ASP A 276 -14.52 -27.88 8.86
CA ASP A 276 -15.90 -28.19 8.48
C ASP A 276 -16.91 -27.26 9.18
N GLY A 277 -16.60 -26.80 10.40
CA GLY A 277 -17.37 -25.80 11.13
C GLY A 277 -17.45 -24.40 10.48
N LEU A 278 -16.68 -24.13 9.41
CA LEU A 278 -16.77 -22.92 8.61
C LEU A 278 -17.74 -23.04 7.42
N LYS A 279 -18.34 -24.20 7.21
CA LYS A 279 -19.38 -24.40 6.19
C LYS A 279 -20.56 -23.45 6.41
N ASP A 280 -20.99 -22.79 5.33
CA ASP A 280 -21.98 -21.73 5.30
C ASP A 280 -21.67 -20.48 6.17
N LYS A 281 -20.41 -20.29 6.63
CA LYS A 281 -20.02 -19.20 7.56
C LYS A 281 -19.21 -18.06 6.96
N LEU A 282 -18.74 -18.12 5.72
CA LEU A 282 -17.76 -17.15 5.20
C LEU A 282 -18.41 -16.07 4.32
N ASP A 283 -18.23 -14.79 4.68
CA ASP A 283 -18.80 -13.68 3.91
C ASP A 283 -17.83 -13.18 2.82
N PHE A 284 -18.06 -13.64 1.58
CA PHE A 284 -17.27 -13.23 0.41
C PHE A 284 -17.64 -11.85 -0.16
N ASP A 285 -18.69 -11.20 0.35
CA ASP A 285 -19.01 -9.80 0.03
C ASP A 285 -18.32 -8.83 1.02
N ARG A 286 -17.61 -9.34 2.04
CA ARG A 286 -16.83 -8.55 3.01
C ARG A 286 -15.44 -9.14 3.24
N ILE A 287 -14.52 -8.86 2.31
CA ILE A 287 -13.13 -9.34 2.36
C ILE A 287 -12.15 -8.19 2.61
N GLY A 288 -11.27 -8.36 3.60
CA GLY A 288 -10.11 -7.51 3.83
C GLY A 288 -8.81 -8.23 3.51
N ILE A 289 -7.83 -7.52 2.97
CA ILE A 289 -6.51 -8.08 2.65
C ILE A 289 -5.40 -7.18 3.23
N MET A 290 -4.43 -7.77 3.93
CA MET A 290 -3.25 -7.08 4.44
C MET A 290 -1.99 -7.83 4.00
N GLY A 291 -0.99 -7.07 3.59
CA GLY A 291 0.28 -7.60 3.09
C GLY A 291 1.47 -6.83 3.64
N HIS A 292 2.52 -7.53 4.08
CA HIS A 292 3.75 -6.93 4.59
C HIS A 292 4.88 -7.02 3.55
N SER A 293 5.63 -5.95 3.29
CA SER A 293 6.80 -5.97 2.39
C SER A 293 6.40 -6.39 0.96
N ARG A 294 7.07 -7.38 0.37
CA ARG A 294 6.61 -8.05 -0.87
C ARG A 294 5.16 -8.56 -0.80
N GLY A 295 4.68 -8.96 0.39
CA GLY A 295 3.26 -9.26 0.63
C GLY A 295 2.33 -8.07 0.39
N GLY A 296 2.77 -6.84 0.66
CA GLY A 296 2.02 -5.62 0.39
C GLY A 296 1.94 -5.29 -1.11
N GLN A 297 3.02 -5.52 -1.86
CA GLN A 297 2.98 -5.48 -3.33
C GLN A 297 2.06 -6.57 -3.90
N GLY A 298 2.08 -7.77 -3.30
CA GLY A 298 1.15 -8.86 -3.60
C GLY A 298 -0.33 -8.51 -3.33
N VAL A 299 -0.62 -7.64 -2.36
CA VAL A 299 -1.97 -7.09 -2.14
C VAL A 299 -2.39 -6.17 -3.28
N SER A 300 -1.52 -5.28 -3.76
CA SER A 300 -1.78 -4.45 -4.95
C SER A 300 -2.09 -5.31 -6.18
N TYR A 301 -1.29 -6.37 -6.39
CA TYR A 301 -1.52 -7.30 -7.48
C TYR A 301 -2.79 -8.14 -7.30
N ALA A 302 -3.15 -8.54 -6.08
CA ALA A 302 -4.40 -9.27 -5.83
C ALA A 302 -5.63 -8.45 -6.25
N ILE A 303 -5.64 -7.14 -5.98
CA ILE A 303 -6.75 -6.25 -6.40
C ILE A 303 -6.85 -6.17 -7.92
N LYS A 304 -5.71 -6.01 -8.61
CA LYS A 304 -5.63 -5.93 -10.09
C LYS A 304 -6.04 -7.26 -10.72
N PHE A 305 -5.37 -8.35 -10.32
CA PHE A 305 -5.60 -9.69 -10.85
C PHE A 305 -7.03 -10.16 -10.61
N ASN A 306 -7.65 -9.83 -9.48
CA ASN A 306 -9.05 -10.19 -9.22
C ASN A 306 -10.04 -9.69 -10.31
N GLN A 307 -9.71 -8.63 -11.06
CA GLN A 307 -10.53 -8.15 -12.19
C GLN A 307 -10.17 -8.81 -13.54
N THR A 308 -8.94 -9.29 -13.68
CA THR A 308 -8.35 -9.75 -14.95
C THR A 308 -7.90 -11.21 -14.96
N ARG A 309 -8.15 -11.95 -13.86
CA ARG A 309 -7.59 -13.27 -13.56
C ARG A 309 -7.78 -14.23 -14.73
N LEU A 310 -6.66 -14.61 -15.34
CA LEU A 310 -6.60 -15.80 -16.19
C LEU A 310 -6.51 -17.01 -15.26
N GLY A 311 -7.29 -18.04 -15.58
CA GLY A 311 -7.17 -19.33 -14.93
C GLY A 311 -6.03 -20.13 -15.54
N VAL A 312 -5.57 -21.15 -14.80
CA VAL A 312 -4.61 -22.15 -15.29
C VAL A 312 -5.35 -23.46 -15.48
N THR A 313 -4.97 -24.23 -16.50
CA THR A 313 -5.58 -25.52 -16.83
C THR A 313 -4.60 -26.68 -16.60
N GLU A 314 -5.11 -27.90 -16.70
CA GLU A 314 -4.29 -29.10 -16.72
C GLU A 314 -3.32 -29.12 -17.92
N ASP A 315 -3.77 -28.64 -19.08
CA ASP A 315 -2.95 -28.58 -20.30
C ASP A 315 -1.77 -27.59 -20.14
N ASP A 316 -1.97 -26.47 -19.43
CA ASP A 316 -0.90 -25.51 -19.13
C ASP A 316 0.17 -26.12 -18.21
N LEU A 317 -0.24 -26.91 -17.21
CA LEU A 317 0.69 -27.66 -16.35
C LEU A 317 1.45 -28.73 -17.15
N ARG A 318 0.76 -29.47 -18.02
CA ARG A 318 1.36 -30.48 -18.91
C ARG A 318 2.38 -29.85 -19.87
N ALA A 319 2.07 -28.69 -20.42
CA ALA A 319 3.00 -27.92 -21.26
C ALA A 319 4.22 -27.43 -20.46
N SER A 320 4.01 -26.87 -19.27
CA SER A 320 5.10 -26.41 -18.38
C SER A 320 6.02 -27.55 -17.92
N LEU A 321 5.49 -28.76 -17.67
CA LEU A 321 6.30 -29.94 -17.33
C LEU A 321 7.25 -30.35 -18.46
N ILE A 322 6.85 -30.17 -19.73
CA ILE A 322 7.70 -30.44 -20.89
C ILE A 322 8.70 -29.30 -21.14
N ALA A 323 8.27 -28.04 -21.01
CA ALA A 323 9.09 -26.87 -21.29
C ALA A 323 10.11 -26.54 -20.18
N HIS A 324 9.74 -26.78 -18.91
CA HIS A 324 10.47 -26.35 -17.72
C HIS A 324 10.57 -27.45 -16.63
N PRO A 325 11.01 -28.69 -16.98
CA PRO A 325 11.03 -29.83 -16.05
C PRO A 325 11.82 -29.60 -14.76
N ASP A 326 12.84 -28.74 -14.79
CA ASP A 326 13.67 -28.45 -13.61
C ASP A 326 12.90 -27.72 -12.49
N LEU A 327 11.78 -27.02 -12.78
CA LEU A 327 10.93 -26.39 -11.75
C LEU A 327 10.24 -27.41 -10.84
N PHE A 328 10.00 -28.61 -11.34
CA PHE A 328 9.24 -29.66 -10.65
C PHE A 328 10.15 -30.70 -9.98
N LYS A 329 11.34 -30.90 -10.56
CA LYS A 329 12.33 -31.93 -10.20
C LYS A 329 12.67 -32.04 -8.71
N GLY A 330 12.74 -30.92 -7.98
CA GLY A 330 13.14 -30.91 -6.57
C GLY A 330 12.02 -31.29 -5.59
N TYR A 331 10.76 -31.11 -5.97
CA TYR A 331 9.64 -31.03 -5.01
C TYR A 331 8.36 -31.74 -5.46
N TYR A 332 8.21 -31.98 -6.76
CA TYR A 332 7.11 -32.72 -7.38
C TYR A 332 7.66 -33.79 -8.35
N PRO A 333 8.55 -34.70 -7.89
CA PRO A 333 9.22 -35.67 -8.77
C PRO A 333 8.25 -36.59 -9.52
N ASP A 334 7.09 -36.91 -8.95
CA ASP A 334 6.11 -37.79 -9.60
C ASP A 334 5.45 -37.15 -10.84
N LEU A 335 5.34 -35.80 -10.87
CA LEU A 335 4.94 -35.07 -12.08
C LEU A 335 6.01 -35.16 -13.17
N LEU A 336 7.30 -35.09 -12.78
CA LEU A 336 8.41 -35.23 -13.73
C LEU A 336 8.55 -36.68 -14.24
N GLU A 337 8.25 -37.67 -13.40
CA GLU A 337 8.20 -39.08 -13.79
C GLU A 337 7.12 -39.41 -14.83
N ALA A 338 6.10 -38.55 -14.96
CA ALA A 338 5.10 -38.64 -16.02
C ALA A 338 5.61 -38.13 -17.38
N VAL A 339 6.72 -37.38 -17.44
CA VAL A 339 7.26 -36.86 -18.71
C VAL A 339 7.99 -37.97 -19.47
N LYS A 340 7.47 -38.32 -20.65
CA LYS A 340 8.13 -39.17 -21.64
C LYS A 340 9.07 -38.27 -22.46
N PRO A 341 10.41 -38.47 -22.40
CA PRO A 341 11.34 -37.64 -23.14
C PRO A 341 11.21 -37.84 -24.66
N ALA A 342 11.46 -36.78 -25.41
CA ALA A 342 11.51 -36.85 -26.88
C ALA A 342 12.55 -37.88 -27.36
N THR A 343 12.25 -38.57 -28.45
CA THR A 343 13.16 -39.57 -29.04
C THR A 343 13.94 -38.97 -30.22
N GLU A 344 15.22 -39.30 -30.33
CA GLU A 344 16.03 -38.89 -31.49
C GLU A 344 15.72 -39.75 -32.73
N ALA A 345 15.72 -39.11 -33.90
CA ALA A 345 15.53 -39.82 -35.16
C ALA A 345 16.70 -40.77 -35.45
N THR A 346 16.42 -42.06 -35.58
CA THR A 346 17.45 -43.08 -35.83
C THR A 346 17.59 -43.35 -37.33
N PRO A 347 18.77 -43.13 -37.95
CA PRO A 347 18.96 -43.36 -39.39
C PRO A 347 18.66 -44.80 -39.80
N GLY A 348 17.91 -44.95 -40.91
CA GLY A 348 17.61 -46.26 -41.48
C GLY A 348 18.84 -46.96 -42.07
N THR A 349 18.75 -48.28 -42.21
CA THR A 349 19.77 -49.10 -42.90
C THR A 349 19.18 -49.69 -44.19
N PRO A 350 20.00 -50.22 -45.12
CA PRO A 350 19.48 -50.87 -46.34
C PRO A 350 18.53 -52.07 -46.13
N ARG A 351 18.30 -52.51 -44.88
CA ARG A 351 17.37 -53.59 -44.51
C ARG A 351 16.25 -53.17 -43.53
N SER A 352 16.29 -51.97 -42.97
CA SER A 352 15.30 -51.50 -41.98
C SER A 352 15.01 -50.01 -42.17
N PRO A 353 13.73 -49.58 -42.19
CA PRO A 353 13.37 -48.16 -42.12
C PRO A 353 14.01 -47.46 -40.91
N GLY A 354 14.28 -46.17 -41.05
CA GLY A 354 14.65 -45.33 -39.90
C GLY A 354 13.43 -45.09 -39.01
N VAL A 355 13.69 -44.81 -37.72
CA VAL A 355 12.65 -44.42 -36.77
C VAL A 355 12.64 -42.89 -36.71
N ALA A 356 11.46 -42.29 -36.89
CA ALA A 356 11.31 -40.84 -36.79
C ALA A 356 11.43 -40.39 -35.31
N ALA A 357 11.90 -39.16 -35.10
CA ALA A 357 11.85 -38.53 -33.79
C ALA A 357 10.38 -38.36 -33.35
N ALA A 358 10.10 -38.64 -32.08
CA ALA A 358 8.84 -38.32 -31.42
C ALA A 358 9.05 -37.13 -30.46
N PRO A 359 8.07 -36.21 -30.32
CA PRO A 359 8.12 -35.16 -29.33
C PRO A 359 8.09 -35.74 -27.91
N ALA A 360 8.34 -34.89 -26.90
CA ALA A 360 8.07 -35.25 -25.52
C ALA A 360 6.54 -35.30 -25.30
N GLU A 361 6.09 -36.23 -24.46
CA GLU A 361 4.68 -36.49 -24.18
C GLU A 361 4.48 -36.69 -22.66
N ILE A 362 3.23 -36.65 -22.18
CA ILE A 362 2.90 -36.96 -20.79
C ILE A 362 2.30 -38.37 -20.71
N ASP A 363 2.63 -39.10 -19.65
CA ASP A 363 1.97 -40.34 -19.27
C ASP A 363 0.73 -40.05 -18.41
N ASP A 364 -0.46 -40.24 -18.99
CA ASP A 364 -1.72 -39.84 -18.35
C ASP A 364 -1.99 -40.56 -17.01
N ASP A 365 -1.68 -41.85 -16.91
CA ASP A 365 -1.91 -42.63 -15.69
C ASP A 365 -0.99 -42.15 -14.55
N LYS A 366 0.31 -41.93 -14.85
CA LYS A 366 1.25 -41.35 -13.88
C LYS A 366 0.87 -39.91 -13.50
N PHE A 367 0.52 -39.09 -14.49
CA PHE A 367 0.16 -37.69 -14.26
C PHE A 367 -1.10 -37.59 -13.38
N ALA A 368 -2.15 -38.37 -13.67
CA ALA A 368 -3.35 -38.43 -12.83
C ALA A 368 -3.07 -38.94 -11.41
N ALA A 369 -2.13 -39.90 -11.26
CA ALA A 369 -1.68 -40.34 -9.94
C ALA A 369 -0.96 -39.21 -9.16
N ALA A 370 -0.05 -38.48 -9.80
CA ALA A 370 0.66 -37.35 -9.19
C ALA A 370 -0.25 -36.16 -8.86
N VAL A 371 -1.21 -35.83 -9.74
CA VAL A 371 -2.27 -34.83 -9.49
C VAL A 371 -3.04 -35.14 -8.20
N LYS A 372 -3.37 -36.42 -8.00
CA LYS A 372 -4.08 -36.89 -6.81
C LYS A 372 -3.18 -36.89 -5.57
N GLU A 373 -1.96 -37.42 -5.67
CA GLU A 373 -1.00 -37.51 -4.55
C GLU A 373 -0.67 -36.13 -3.98
N TYR A 374 -0.38 -35.16 -4.83
CA TYR A 374 -0.08 -33.79 -4.42
C TYR A 374 -1.32 -32.94 -4.13
N ASN A 375 -2.54 -33.48 -4.25
CA ASN A 375 -3.81 -32.75 -4.09
C ASN A 375 -3.80 -31.44 -4.90
N LEU A 376 -3.47 -31.57 -6.20
CA LEU A 376 -3.37 -30.41 -7.09
C LEU A 376 -4.75 -29.85 -7.41
N PHE A 377 -4.83 -28.52 -7.48
CA PHE A 377 -5.97 -27.80 -8.00
C PHE A 377 -5.50 -26.53 -8.70
N TYR A 378 -6.26 -26.05 -9.66
CA TYR A 378 -5.82 -25.00 -10.57
C TYR A 378 -6.39 -23.63 -10.19
N ALA A 379 -5.63 -22.57 -10.46
CA ALA A 379 -6.10 -21.20 -10.31
C ALA A 379 -7.32 -20.98 -11.21
N ALA A 380 -8.45 -20.58 -10.62
CA ALA A 380 -9.68 -20.37 -11.38
C ALA A 380 -9.67 -19.05 -12.15
N GLY A 381 -10.16 -19.06 -13.39
CA GLY A 381 -10.29 -17.84 -14.19
C GLY A 381 -11.52 -17.00 -13.83
N ARG A 382 -11.52 -15.71 -14.20
CA ARG A 382 -12.62 -14.78 -13.93
C ARG A 382 -13.94 -15.18 -14.61
N GLU A 383 -13.87 -16.03 -15.63
CA GLU A 383 -15.00 -16.60 -16.38
C GLU A 383 -15.69 -17.77 -15.68
N SER A 384 -15.05 -18.36 -14.65
CA SER A 384 -15.61 -19.43 -13.83
C SER A 384 -15.88 -18.97 -12.38
N VAL A 385 -15.10 -18.00 -11.88
CA VAL A 385 -15.19 -17.45 -10.53
C VAL A 385 -15.42 -15.94 -10.59
N LYS A 386 -16.56 -15.49 -10.04
CA LYS A 386 -16.85 -14.05 -9.87
C LYS A 386 -15.73 -13.40 -9.04
N PRO A 387 -15.21 -12.23 -9.47
CA PRO A 387 -14.29 -11.41 -8.68
C PRO A 387 -14.74 -11.24 -7.23
N TYR A 388 -13.78 -11.34 -6.32
CA TYR A 388 -13.94 -11.12 -4.88
C TYR A 388 -14.22 -9.64 -4.58
N ASP A 389 -15.05 -9.37 -3.58
CA ASP A 389 -15.40 -8.00 -3.19
C ASP A 389 -14.49 -7.52 -2.06
N PHE A 390 -13.34 -6.96 -2.42
CA PHE A 390 -12.38 -6.40 -1.48
C PHE A 390 -12.89 -5.08 -0.90
N LYS A 391 -13.25 -5.08 0.38
CA LYS A 391 -13.74 -3.92 1.12
C LYS A 391 -12.64 -3.09 1.76
N GLY A 392 -11.42 -3.62 1.87
CA GLY A 392 -10.26 -2.87 2.34
C GLY A 392 -8.95 -3.60 2.09
N ALA A 393 -7.92 -2.83 1.72
CA ALA A 393 -6.56 -3.29 1.50
C ALA A 393 -5.57 -2.52 2.38
N PHE A 394 -4.68 -3.22 3.06
CA PHE A 394 -3.66 -2.62 3.95
C PHE A 394 -2.26 -3.10 3.56
N MET A 395 -1.45 -2.21 3.03
CA MET A 395 -0.05 -2.46 2.67
C MET A 395 0.86 -2.01 3.82
N LEU A 396 1.39 -2.96 4.58
CA LEU A 396 2.38 -2.72 5.62
C LEU A 396 3.77 -2.72 5.01
N ALA A 397 4.54 -1.64 5.21
CA ALA A 397 5.93 -1.48 4.78
C ALA A 397 6.25 -2.05 3.37
N PRO A 398 5.42 -1.78 2.34
CA PRO A 398 5.44 -2.56 1.11
C PRO A 398 6.60 -2.17 0.19
N THR A 399 7.04 -3.13 -0.62
CA THR A 399 7.79 -2.87 -1.85
C THR A 399 6.85 -2.37 -2.96
N ASP A 400 7.40 -1.74 -3.99
CA ASP A 400 6.67 -1.34 -5.19
C ASP A 400 7.62 -1.22 -6.40
N PHE A 401 8.23 -2.34 -6.79
CA PHE A 401 9.24 -2.39 -7.86
C PHE A 401 8.73 -1.93 -9.24
N ASP A 402 7.42 -2.06 -9.49
CA ASP A 402 6.79 -1.83 -10.80
C ASP A 402 6.01 -0.51 -10.87
N GLY A 403 6.13 0.34 -9.85
CA GLY A 403 5.36 1.59 -9.74
C GLY A 403 3.85 1.37 -9.83
N ASN A 404 3.28 0.52 -8.98
CA ASN A 404 1.94 -0.02 -9.16
C ASN A 404 0.85 1.06 -9.27
N ARG A 405 0.12 0.99 -10.38
CA ARG A 405 -1.03 1.84 -10.73
C ARG A 405 -2.32 1.06 -10.84
N GLY A 406 -3.44 1.78 -10.85
CA GLY A 406 -4.77 1.25 -11.16
C GLY A 406 -5.48 0.57 -9.99
N ILE A 407 -4.98 0.71 -8.77
CA ILE A 407 -5.66 0.24 -7.55
C ILE A 407 -6.85 1.18 -7.31
N ASN A 408 -8.05 0.74 -7.70
CA ASN A 408 -9.28 1.55 -7.73
C ASN A 408 -10.43 0.82 -7.02
N ASN A 409 -11.40 1.57 -6.49
CA ASN A 409 -12.64 1.10 -5.86
C ASN A 409 -12.46 0.29 -4.55
N VAL A 410 -11.22 0.12 -4.07
CA VAL A 410 -10.90 -0.54 -2.79
C VAL A 410 -10.26 0.50 -1.86
N PRO A 411 -10.78 0.72 -0.64
CA PRO A 411 -10.11 1.54 0.37
C PRO A 411 -8.71 0.99 0.61
N LEU A 412 -7.68 1.83 0.46
CA LEU A 412 -6.28 1.42 0.55
C LEU A 412 -5.55 2.22 1.61
N ALA A 413 -4.89 1.53 2.54
CA ALA A 413 -3.96 2.14 3.49
C ALA A 413 -2.54 1.63 3.26
N VAL A 414 -1.56 2.53 3.28
CA VAL A 414 -0.13 2.20 3.19
C VAL A 414 0.58 2.70 4.44
N LEU A 415 1.21 1.80 5.20
CA LEU A 415 2.00 2.13 6.38
C LEU A 415 3.50 2.09 6.06
N LEU A 416 4.17 3.20 6.32
CA LEU A 416 5.59 3.44 6.02
C LEU A 416 6.39 3.57 7.34
N PRO A 417 7.28 2.61 7.68
CA PRO A 417 8.12 2.72 8.86
C PRO A 417 9.23 3.76 8.66
N GLY A 418 9.27 4.82 9.46
CA GLY A 418 10.23 5.92 9.28
C GLY A 418 11.71 5.55 9.50
N CYS A 419 11.95 4.38 10.08
CA CYS A 419 13.26 3.75 10.25
C CYS A 419 13.31 2.33 9.65
N ASP A 420 12.55 2.09 8.57
CA ASP A 420 12.65 0.88 7.74
C ASP A 420 14.09 0.71 7.20
N GLY A 421 14.66 -0.47 7.40
CA GLY A 421 15.98 -0.86 6.89
C GLY A 421 15.93 -1.71 5.62
N ASP A 422 14.86 -2.48 5.41
CA ASP A 422 14.72 -3.43 4.29
C ASP A 422 14.19 -2.70 3.04
N VAL A 423 13.11 -1.92 3.19
CA VAL A 423 12.58 -0.99 2.18
C VAL A 423 13.04 0.43 2.54
N ARG A 424 14.37 0.62 2.47
CA ARG A 424 15.06 1.85 2.89
C ARG A 424 14.55 3.12 2.18
N ASP A 425 14.10 2.96 0.94
CA ASP A 425 13.53 3.94 0.00
C ASP A 425 12.00 4.13 0.15
N LEU A 426 11.34 3.43 1.08
CA LEU A 426 9.91 3.58 1.38
C LEU A 426 8.99 3.46 0.14
N GLN A 427 9.26 2.50 -0.75
CA GLN A 427 8.54 2.32 -2.04
C GLN A 427 7.01 2.35 -1.93
N GLY A 428 6.41 1.96 -0.80
CA GLY A 428 4.98 2.16 -0.55
C GLY A 428 4.47 3.59 -0.67
N ALA A 429 5.33 4.60 -0.53
CA ALA A 429 5.00 5.99 -0.83
C ALA A 429 4.65 6.17 -2.32
N PHE A 430 5.30 5.40 -3.21
CA PHE A 430 5.03 5.38 -4.65
C PHE A 430 3.66 4.76 -4.90
N ALA A 431 3.39 3.58 -4.30
CA ALA A 431 2.09 2.92 -4.37
C ALA A 431 0.95 3.80 -3.84
N TYR A 432 1.17 4.59 -2.78
CA TYR A 432 0.20 5.60 -2.35
C TYR A 432 0.09 6.73 -3.38
N ASP A 433 1.19 7.34 -3.78
CA ASP A 433 1.19 8.55 -4.62
C ASP A 433 0.58 8.32 -6.02
N HIS A 434 0.87 7.16 -6.63
CA HIS A 434 0.29 6.72 -7.90
C HIS A 434 -1.22 6.46 -7.83
N ASN A 435 -1.75 6.02 -6.68
CA ASN A 435 -3.15 5.60 -6.54
C ASN A 435 -3.99 6.57 -5.68
N ARG A 436 -3.44 7.71 -5.23
CA ARG A 436 -4.16 8.73 -4.44
C ARG A 436 -5.27 9.43 -5.25
N PHE A 437 -5.13 9.49 -6.58
CA PHE A 437 -6.19 9.89 -7.50
C PHE A 437 -6.61 8.67 -8.34
N GLY A 438 -7.86 8.22 -8.18
CA GLY A 438 -8.49 7.25 -9.08
C GLY A 438 -9.35 7.92 -10.17
N PRO A 439 -9.95 7.13 -11.09
CA PRO A 439 -10.91 7.61 -12.06
C PRO A 439 -12.17 8.17 -11.38
N ALA A 440 -13.01 8.91 -12.12
CA ALA A 440 -14.19 9.57 -11.55
C ALA A 440 -15.26 8.61 -10.97
N SER A 441 -15.17 7.31 -11.22
CA SER A 441 -16.00 6.26 -10.59
C SER A 441 -15.49 5.81 -9.22
N ASP A 442 -14.22 6.09 -8.89
CA ASP A 442 -13.59 5.64 -7.67
C ASP A 442 -13.92 6.56 -6.48
N MET A 443 -14.72 6.01 -5.57
CA MET A 443 -15.14 6.67 -4.33
C MET A 443 -14.32 6.21 -3.12
N ALA A 444 -13.42 5.24 -3.29
CA ALA A 444 -12.68 4.70 -2.17
C ALA A 444 -11.63 5.71 -1.65
N PRO A 445 -11.48 5.88 -0.33
CA PRO A 445 -10.43 6.71 0.22
C PRO A 445 -9.05 6.04 0.08
N ARG A 446 -7.99 6.83 0.21
CA ARG A 446 -6.60 6.37 0.32
C ARG A 446 -5.96 6.94 1.58
N TYR A 447 -5.05 6.18 2.18
CA TYR A 447 -4.36 6.55 3.41
C TYR A 447 -2.85 6.32 3.31
N GLN A 448 -2.06 7.33 3.66
CA GLN A 448 -0.61 7.20 3.90
C GLN A 448 -0.38 7.35 5.40
N ILE A 449 0.31 6.39 6.01
CA ILE A 449 0.54 6.32 7.45
C ILE A 449 2.04 6.25 7.69
N MET A 450 2.70 7.35 8.08
CA MET A 450 4.12 7.31 8.45
C MET A 450 4.25 7.10 9.95
N VAL A 451 4.84 5.97 10.38
CA VAL A 451 5.18 5.73 11.78
C VAL A 451 6.65 6.06 11.98
N LYS A 452 6.95 7.29 12.41
CA LYS A 452 8.26 7.95 12.28
C LYS A 452 9.46 7.14 12.83
N GLY A 453 9.24 6.35 13.86
CA GLY A 453 10.27 5.56 14.56
C GLY A 453 10.28 4.06 14.26
N ALA A 454 9.38 3.57 13.42
CA ALA A 454 9.16 2.14 13.23
C ALA A 454 10.25 1.47 12.36
N ASN A 455 10.42 0.17 12.59
CA ASN A 455 11.25 -0.82 11.91
C ASN A 455 10.36 -1.58 10.92
N HIS A 456 10.94 -2.24 9.92
CA HIS A 456 10.20 -3.12 9.01
C HIS A 456 9.59 -4.31 9.78
N ASN A 457 10.47 -5.08 10.40
CA ASN A 457 10.21 -6.38 10.99
C ASN A 457 9.26 -6.40 12.20
N TYR A 458 9.35 -5.41 13.09
CA TYR A 458 8.82 -5.47 14.46
C TYR A 458 7.29 -5.49 14.59
N TYR A 459 6.56 -5.32 13.49
CA TYR A 459 5.12 -5.60 13.40
C TYR A 459 4.79 -7.10 13.37
N ASN A 460 5.77 -7.96 13.10
CA ASN A 460 5.64 -9.41 13.06
C ASN A 460 6.35 -10.00 14.32
N THR A 461 5.73 -10.94 15.04
CA THR A 461 6.34 -11.51 16.26
C THR A 461 7.44 -12.53 16.00
N VAL A 462 7.60 -13.03 14.76
CA VAL A 462 8.68 -13.92 14.33
C VAL A 462 9.88 -13.08 13.85
N TRP A 463 9.63 -12.01 13.09
CA TRP A 463 10.68 -11.13 12.57
C TRP A 463 11.22 -10.20 13.68
N THR A 464 12.16 -10.72 14.47
CA THR A 464 12.68 -10.07 15.68
C THR A 464 13.99 -9.31 15.48
N ARG A 465 14.59 -9.35 14.28
CA ARG A 465 15.89 -8.72 13.98
C ARG A 465 15.74 -7.24 13.64
N ASP A 466 16.65 -6.42 14.17
CA ASP A 466 16.78 -5.01 13.80
C ASP A 466 17.40 -4.88 12.39
N ASP A 467 16.58 -4.40 11.44
CA ASP A 467 16.90 -4.25 10.01
C ASP A 467 18.02 -3.22 9.74
N GLN A 468 17.96 -2.09 10.43
CA GLN A 468 18.91 -0.98 10.34
C GLN A 468 20.33 -1.43 10.66
N ALA A 469 20.50 -2.31 11.65
CA ALA A 469 21.81 -2.84 12.02
C ALA A 469 22.46 -3.74 10.94
N HIS A 470 21.69 -4.18 9.93
CA HIS A 470 22.14 -5.11 8.88
C HIS A 470 22.26 -4.48 7.48
N SER A 471 22.15 -3.15 7.33
CA SER A 471 22.39 -2.51 6.03
C SER A 471 23.77 -2.92 5.47
N TYR A 472 23.75 -3.46 4.24
CA TYR A 472 24.94 -3.97 3.54
C TYR A 472 26.02 -2.89 3.25
N PHE A 473 25.75 -1.62 3.59
CA PHE A 473 26.63 -0.48 3.40
C PHE A 473 27.06 0.12 4.75
N PRO A 474 28.18 -0.35 5.35
CA PRO A 474 28.66 0.16 6.63
C PRO A 474 29.09 1.64 6.52
N GLY A 475 28.39 2.52 7.24
CA GLY A 475 28.67 3.95 7.33
C GLY A 475 27.51 4.87 6.95
N GLU A 476 26.45 4.34 6.32
CA GLU A 476 25.31 5.13 5.84
C GLU A 476 24.11 5.19 6.79
N LEU A 477 24.13 4.43 7.89
CA LEU A 477 22.99 4.35 8.81
C LEU A 477 22.54 5.74 9.31
N PRO A 478 21.26 6.10 9.15
CA PRO A 478 20.73 7.33 9.71
C PRO A 478 20.75 7.24 11.23
N GLN A 479 21.69 7.95 11.86
CA GLN A 479 21.92 7.92 13.31
C GLN A 479 20.69 8.33 14.16
N TYR A 480 19.59 8.82 13.57
CA TYR A 480 18.31 9.05 14.25
C TYR A 480 17.52 7.76 14.54
N CYS A 481 17.79 6.70 13.77
CA CYS A 481 17.19 5.36 13.90
C CYS A 481 18.00 4.40 14.78
N ASP A 482 19.16 4.83 15.27
CA ASP A 482 20.06 4.04 16.11
C ASP A 482 19.39 3.65 17.43
N ALA A 483 19.12 2.35 17.60
CA ALA A 483 18.47 1.79 18.78
C ALA A 483 19.27 1.98 20.09
N SER A 484 20.57 2.27 20.02
CA SER A 484 21.42 2.50 21.20
C SER A 484 21.27 3.92 21.78
N ARG A 485 20.65 4.85 21.04
CA ARG A 485 20.50 6.25 21.45
C ARG A 485 19.32 6.48 22.37
N GLN A 486 19.59 6.99 23.57
CA GLN A 486 18.55 7.38 24.53
C GLN A 486 17.72 8.61 24.11
N ASP A 487 18.21 9.42 23.16
CA ASP A 487 17.49 10.58 22.59
C ASP A 487 16.93 10.31 21.18
N GLY A 488 17.16 9.09 20.66
CA GLY A 488 16.71 8.64 19.35
C GLY A 488 15.20 8.39 19.28
N ILE A 489 14.72 8.08 18.08
CA ILE A 489 13.28 7.89 17.84
C ILE A 489 12.93 6.43 17.51
N ARG A 490 13.86 5.49 17.71
CA ARG A 490 13.64 4.06 17.41
C ARG A 490 12.58 3.46 18.33
N LEU A 491 11.52 2.90 17.75
CA LEU A 491 10.45 2.25 18.50
C LEU A 491 10.81 0.80 18.85
N SER A 492 10.49 0.37 20.07
CA SER A 492 10.59 -1.04 20.47
C SER A 492 9.58 -1.92 19.72
N GLN A 493 9.83 -3.23 19.72
CA GLN A 493 8.91 -4.23 19.17
C GLN A 493 7.48 -4.10 19.72
N ASP A 494 7.31 -4.01 21.04
CA ASP A 494 5.98 -3.90 21.64
C ASP A 494 5.25 -2.61 21.26
N ASN A 495 5.98 -1.50 21.14
CA ASN A 495 5.38 -0.22 20.73
C ASN A 495 4.86 -0.27 19.28
N GLN A 496 5.57 -0.99 18.41
CA GLN A 496 5.16 -1.19 17.01
C GLN A 496 4.00 -2.17 16.91
N ARG A 497 3.99 -3.27 17.67
CA ARG A 497 2.83 -4.18 17.72
C ARG A 497 1.57 -3.53 18.29
N ARG A 498 1.69 -2.71 19.34
CA ARG A 498 0.53 -1.96 19.91
C ARG A 498 -0.09 -0.98 18.91
N SER A 499 0.74 -0.15 18.28
CA SER A 499 0.27 0.78 17.23
C SER A 499 -0.22 0.04 15.99
N GLY A 500 0.47 -1.01 15.56
CA GLY A 500 0.11 -1.88 14.44
C GLY A 500 -1.24 -2.55 14.62
N ASN A 501 -1.53 -3.15 15.79
CA ASN A 501 -2.84 -3.76 16.05
C ASN A 501 -3.96 -2.73 15.89
N PHE A 502 -3.80 -1.53 16.48
CA PHE A 502 -4.80 -0.49 16.30
C PHE A 502 -4.94 -0.07 14.83
N LEU A 503 -3.84 0.24 14.14
CA LEU A 503 -3.86 0.74 12.76
C LEU A 503 -4.44 -0.29 11.77
N ILE A 504 -4.07 -1.56 11.89
CA ILE A 504 -4.50 -2.62 10.97
C ILE A 504 -5.90 -3.10 11.35
N SER A 505 -6.15 -3.43 12.62
CA SER A 505 -7.44 -3.98 13.05
C SER A 505 -8.56 -2.92 13.00
N SER A 506 -8.31 -1.65 13.33
CA SER A 506 -9.35 -0.60 13.17
C SER A 506 -9.67 -0.30 11.71
N PHE A 507 -8.68 -0.39 10.80
CA PHE A 507 -8.89 -0.24 9.36
C PHE A 507 -9.82 -1.34 8.83
N MET A 508 -9.51 -2.59 9.13
CA MET A 508 -10.32 -3.74 8.73
C MET A 508 -11.73 -3.66 9.31
N ARG A 509 -11.85 -3.31 10.60
CA ARG A 509 -13.14 -3.20 11.27
C ARG A 509 -13.99 -2.05 10.71
N TYR A 510 -13.39 -0.93 10.36
CA TYR A 510 -14.10 0.20 9.74
C TYR A 510 -14.56 -0.12 8.31
N HIS A 511 -13.64 -0.54 7.45
CA HIS A 511 -13.90 -0.67 6.01
C HIS A 511 -14.55 -2.01 5.62
N VAL A 512 -14.11 -3.12 6.21
CA VAL A 512 -14.63 -4.47 5.92
C VAL A 512 -15.82 -4.80 6.82
N GLY A 513 -15.74 -4.43 8.10
CA GLY A 513 -16.80 -4.66 9.08
C GLY A 513 -17.93 -3.63 9.07
N GLY A 514 -17.67 -2.41 8.60
CA GLY A 514 -18.60 -1.28 8.69
C GLY A 514 -18.66 -0.63 10.08
N GLU A 515 -17.74 -0.93 11.00
CA GLU A 515 -17.76 -0.46 12.39
C GLU A 515 -17.48 1.05 12.50
N GLN A 516 -18.54 1.86 12.45
CA GLN A 516 -18.48 3.33 12.44
C GLN A 516 -17.79 3.95 13.67
N LYS A 517 -17.57 3.20 14.77
CA LYS A 517 -16.83 3.68 15.94
C LYS A 517 -15.37 4.04 15.66
N PHE A 518 -14.79 3.54 14.57
CA PHE A 518 -13.44 3.90 14.12
C PHE A 518 -13.43 5.01 13.05
N ALA A 519 -14.60 5.46 12.57
CA ALA A 519 -14.69 6.38 11.44
C ALA A 519 -13.97 7.71 11.71
N ALA A 520 -14.01 8.23 12.94
CA ALA A 520 -13.36 9.48 13.29
C ALA A 520 -11.83 9.42 13.15
N TYR A 521 -11.19 8.27 13.42
CA TYR A 521 -9.75 8.09 13.17
C TYR A 521 -9.44 8.10 11.67
N TRP A 522 -10.17 7.31 10.88
CA TRP A 522 -10.06 7.22 9.41
C TRP A 522 -10.63 8.44 8.66
N ASN A 523 -11.01 9.48 9.40
CA ASN A 523 -11.38 10.82 8.95
C ASN A 523 -10.49 11.91 9.59
N ALA A 524 -9.34 11.56 10.19
CA ALA A 524 -8.41 12.50 10.83
C ALA A 524 -9.09 13.46 11.85
N ALA A 525 -10.10 12.96 12.56
CA ALA A 525 -10.90 13.67 13.56
C ALA A 525 -10.71 13.11 14.99
N ALA A 526 -10.09 11.93 15.15
CA ALA A 526 -9.77 11.33 16.44
C ALA A 526 -8.27 11.08 16.64
N ARG A 527 -7.83 11.13 17.90
CA ARG A 527 -6.48 10.73 18.34
C ARG A 527 -6.30 9.22 18.38
N LEU A 528 -5.05 8.76 18.33
CA LEU A 528 -4.71 7.38 18.70
C LEU A 528 -5.14 7.07 20.15
N PRO A 529 -5.65 5.86 20.44
CA PRO A 529 -5.90 5.43 21.81
C PRO A 529 -4.60 5.26 22.59
N ASN A 530 -4.64 5.48 23.91
CA ASN A 530 -3.50 5.24 24.80
C ASN A 530 -2.99 3.78 24.76
N ALA A 531 -3.84 2.82 24.35
CA ALA A 531 -3.42 1.44 24.11
C ALA A 531 -2.49 1.28 22.89
N ALA A 532 -2.62 2.15 21.88
CA ALA A 532 -1.78 2.18 20.67
C ALA A 532 -0.54 3.08 20.81
N CYS A 533 -0.53 3.97 21.81
CA CYS A 533 0.58 4.86 22.12
C CYS A 533 1.90 4.09 22.36
N PRO A 534 3.05 4.56 21.83
CA PRO A 534 4.37 4.02 22.18
C PRO A 534 4.79 4.25 23.63
N PHE A 535 4.33 5.33 24.27
CA PHE A 535 4.67 5.72 25.64
C PHE A 535 3.42 6.08 26.43
N THR A 536 3.47 5.95 27.76
CA THR A 536 2.27 6.01 28.63
C THR A 536 1.69 7.40 28.85
N ASP A 537 2.43 8.47 28.53
CA ASP A 537 2.21 9.80 29.12
C ASP A 537 1.65 10.86 28.13
N GLY A 538 1.39 10.49 26.86
CA GLY A 538 0.56 11.21 25.89
C GLY A 538 0.98 12.64 25.44
N PRO A 539 0.28 13.21 24.43
CA PRO A 539 -0.22 12.53 23.24
C PRO A 539 0.86 11.69 22.55
N CYS A 540 0.46 10.88 21.57
CA CYS A 540 1.42 10.12 20.74
C CYS A 540 1.15 10.31 19.24
N ASP A 541 0.28 11.24 18.89
CA ASP A 541 -0.15 11.51 17.53
C ASP A 541 1.03 12.06 16.69
N GLU A 542 2.04 12.65 17.34
CA GLU A 542 3.28 13.11 16.71
C GLU A 542 4.16 11.96 16.16
N TRP A 543 3.92 10.71 16.58
CA TRP A 543 4.60 9.50 16.08
C TRP A 543 4.00 8.95 14.80
N VAL A 544 2.74 9.28 14.49
CA VAL A 544 1.98 8.70 13.39
C VAL A 544 1.35 9.81 12.55
N ALA A 545 2.00 10.14 11.43
CA ALA A 545 1.42 11.06 10.46
C ALA A 545 0.43 10.31 9.55
N LEU A 546 -0.86 10.59 9.72
CA LEU A 546 -1.94 10.08 8.87
C LEU A 546 -2.29 11.12 7.79
N SER A 547 -2.17 10.75 6.52
CA SER A 547 -2.72 11.49 5.39
C SER A 547 -3.97 10.80 4.86
N VAL A 548 -5.01 11.57 4.55
CA VAL A 548 -6.31 11.07 4.08
C VAL A 548 -6.64 11.72 2.75
N GLN A 549 -6.83 10.91 1.72
CA GLN A 549 -7.33 11.33 0.41
C GLN A 549 -8.73 10.75 0.22
N LYS A 550 -9.75 11.59 0.05
CA LYS A 550 -11.13 11.13 -0.17
C LYS A 550 -11.44 10.85 -1.65
N GLY A 551 -12.52 10.13 -1.88
CA GLY A 551 -13.14 10.02 -3.21
C GLY A 551 -13.53 11.39 -3.77
N VAL A 552 -13.70 11.46 -5.10
CA VAL A 552 -14.00 12.72 -5.82
C VAL A 552 -15.34 13.36 -5.39
N ASP A 553 -16.27 12.58 -4.84
CA ASP A 553 -17.53 13.04 -4.25
C ASP A 553 -17.34 13.89 -2.98
N LYS A 554 -16.26 13.66 -2.24
CA LYS A 554 -15.98 14.25 -0.92
C LYS A 554 -14.80 15.21 -0.91
N ARG A 555 -14.28 15.62 -2.07
CA ARG A 555 -13.25 16.66 -2.16
C ARG A 555 -13.45 17.66 -3.30
N LYS A 556 -12.73 18.78 -3.21
CA LYS A 556 -12.53 19.75 -4.27
C LYS A 556 -11.06 20.09 -4.34
N LEU A 557 -10.41 19.61 -5.40
CA LEU A 557 -9.05 19.99 -5.73
C LEU A 557 -8.98 21.49 -6.04
N ILE A 558 -8.04 22.19 -5.39
CA ILE A 558 -7.71 23.60 -5.64
C ILE A 558 -6.40 23.67 -6.43
N GLN A 559 -5.35 22.98 -6.00
CA GLN A 559 -4.03 23.01 -6.64
C GLN A 559 -3.31 21.66 -6.55
N ARG A 560 -2.75 21.23 -7.68
CA ARG A 560 -1.66 20.25 -7.79
C ARG A 560 -0.70 20.71 -8.90
N PHE A 561 0.33 19.93 -9.23
CA PHE A 561 1.43 20.37 -10.11
C PHE A 561 1.71 19.43 -11.31
N GLU A 562 0.76 18.54 -11.61
CA GLU A 562 0.78 17.58 -12.73
C GLU A 562 0.84 18.21 -14.12
N ARG A 563 0.29 19.42 -14.31
CA ARG A 563 0.08 20.01 -15.65
C ARG A 563 1.01 21.18 -15.94
N SER A 564 1.32 21.37 -17.22
CA SER A 564 1.92 22.62 -17.68
C SER A 564 0.98 23.80 -17.37
N GLY A 565 1.53 24.91 -16.86
CA GLY A 565 0.74 26.06 -16.41
C GLY A 565 0.26 26.01 -14.95
N SER A 566 0.56 24.93 -14.20
CA SER A 566 0.17 24.82 -12.77
C SER A 566 0.85 25.83 -11.85
N MET A 567 1.92 26.52 -12.29
CA MET A 567 2.58 27.59 -11.53
C MET A 567 1.95 28.98 -11.76
N GLU A 568 1.03 29.08 -12.72
CA GLU A 568 0.34 30.31 -13.11
C GLU A 568 -1.16 30.23 -12.82
N ARG A 569 -1.75 29.03 -12.91
CA ARG A 569 -3.17 28.79 -12.62
C ARG A 569 -3.39 27.54 -11.76
N ASN A 570 -4.46 27.61 -10.98
CA ASN A 570 -4.95 26.52 -10.15
C ASN A 570 -6.05 25.71 -10.87
N GLU A 571 -6.50 24.61 -10.25
CA GLU A 571 -7.51 23.68 -10.79
C GLU A 571 -8.93 24.27 -10.84
N LEU A 572 -9.11 25.50 -10.34
CA LEU A 572 -10.33 26.30 -10.45
C LEU A 572 -10.25 27.33 -11.59
N GLY A 573 -9.09 27.46 -12.26
CA GLY A 573 -8.81 28.51 -13.26
C GLY A 573 -8.46 29.88 -12.66
N GLY A 574 -8.23 29.96 -11.35
CA GLY A 574 -7.73 31.15 -10.66
C GLY A 574 -6.21 31.26 -10.79
N SER A 575 -5.67 32.47 -10.56
CA SER A 575 -4.22 32.68 -10.54
C SER A 575 -3.58 31.98 -9.35
N PHE A 576 -2.47 31.28 -9.59
CA PHE A 576 -1.51 30.86 -8.57
C PHE A 576 -0.32 31.83 -8.57
N SER A 577 0.26 32.11 -7.41
CA SER A 577 1.37 33.06 -7.29
C SER A 577 2.30 32.74 -6.11
N LEU A 578 3.58 33.03 -6.33
CA LEU A 578 4.68 32.84 -5.38
C LEU A 578 5.34 34.20 -5.11
N SER A 579 5.72 34.47 -3.86
CA SER A 579 6.47 35.67 -3.49
C SER A 579 7.40 35.40 -2.32
N GLY A 580 8.60 36.00 -2.32
CA GLY A 580 9.59 35.86 -1.25
C GLY A 580 10.38 34.54 -1.23
N PHE A 581 10.15 33.63 -2.18
CA PHE A 581 11.02 32.47 -2.40
C PHE A 581 12.23 32.85 -3.25
N ASP A 582 13.39 32.27 -2.94
CA ASP A 582 14.63 32.44 -3.71
C ASP A 582 14.71 31.41 -4.85
N ALA A 583 14.08 30.25 -4.69
CA ALA A 583 13.94 29.22 -5.72
C ALA A 583 12.59 28.51 -5.61
N ALA A 584 12.06 28.09 -6.76
CA ALA A 584 10.87 27.27 -6.90
C ALA A 584 11.07 26.30 -8.07
N SER A 585 10.77 25.02 -7.86
CA SER A 585 10.96 23.95 -8.86
C SER A 585 9.74 23.05 -8.92
N SER A 586 9.17 22.90 -10.11
CA SER A 586 8.04 22.00 -10.35
C SER A 586 8.55 20.59 -10.62
N CYS A 587 8.01 19.62 -9.89
CA CYS A 587 8.41 18.23 -9.90
C CYS A 587 7.20 17.41 -10.40
N PRO A 588 7.22 16.87 -11.63
CA PRO A 588 6.14 16.03 -12.13
C PRO A 588 6.11 14.70 -11.36
N MET A 589 4.95 14.04 -11.35
CA MET A 589 4.87 12.68 -10.81
C MET A 589 5.64 11.73 -11.73
N GLU A 590 6.64 11.06 -11.18
CA GLU A 590 7.37 9.98 -11.82
C GLU A 590 6.44 8.77 -12.06
N LEU A 591 6.67 7.97 -13.11
CA LEU A 591 5.71 6.92 -13.50
C LEU A 591 6.27 5.49 -13.58
N ASP A 592 7.58 5.31 -13.62
CA ASP A 592 8.29 4.06 -13.90
C ASP A 592 8.88 3.36 -12.66
N GLY A 593 8.65 3.89 -11.45
CA GLY A 593 8.97 3.21 -10.18
C GLY A 593 10.45 3.27 -9.75
N SER A 594 11.27 4.05 -10.45
CA SER A 594 12.69 4.28 -10.12
C SER A 594 12.90 5.05 -8.80
N GLY A 595 11.94 5.88 -8.39
CA GLY A 595 12.03 6.81 -7.26
C GLY A 595 12.80 8.10 -7.57
N GLU A 596 13.28 8.31 -8.80
CA GLU A 596 13.98 9.52 -9.24
C GLU A 596 13.04 10.59 -9.85
N THR A 597 12.43 11.41 -8.99
CA THR A 597 11.64 12.57 -9.43
C THR A 597 12.53 13.72 -9.96
N VAL A 598 12.40 14.05 -11.25
CA VAL A 598 13.19 15.12 -11.91
C VAL A 598 12.49 16.48 -11.85
N CYS A 599 12.91 17.32 -10.90
CA CYS A 599 12.39 18.69 -10.73
C CYS A 599 12.96 19.71 -11.74
N THR A 600 12.13 20.68 -12.15
CA THR A 600 12.52 21.74 -13.11
C THR A 600 12.17 23.16 -12.60
N PRO A 601 13.12 24.12 -12.61
CA PRO A 601 14.55 23.95 -12.86
C PRO A 601 15.19 23.01 -11.81
N LEU A 602 16.29 22.35 -12.17
CA LEU A 602 17.01 21.46 -11.27
C LEU A 602 17.48 22.23 -10.02
N ASP A 603 17.11 21.75 -8.83
CA ASP A 603 17.45 22.41 -7.58
C ASP A 603 18.95 22.26 -7.26
N ALA A 604 19.61 23.40 -7.00
CA ALA A 604 21.00 23.45 -6.54
C ALA A 604 21.17 22.96 -5.09
N PHE A 605 20.07 22.73 -4.35
CA PHE A 605 20.07 22.34 -2.95
C PHE A 605 19.43 20.95 -2.68
N ALA A 606 19.58 20.03 -3.64
CA ALA A 606 19.00 18.69 -3.64
C ALA A 606 19.12 17.95 -2.29
N ILE A 607 17.98 17.45 -1.81
CA ILE A 607 17.79 16.52 -0.69
C ILE A 607 16.64 15.61 -1.10
N THR A 608 16.74 14.30 -0.86
CA THR A 608 15.76 13.31 -1.30
C THR A 608 14.43 13.41 -0.53
N LEU A 609 13.36 13.73 -1.26
CA LEU A 609 11.98 13.45 -0.85
C LEU A 609 11.66 11.99 -1.20
N TYR A 610 10.97 11.26 -0.32
CA TYR A 610 10.60 9.86 -0.53
C TYR A 610 9.17 9.69 -1.09
N SER A 611 8.47 10.81 -1.31
CA SER A 611 7.19 10.88 -2.03
C SER A 611 7.46 11.33 -3.46
N ILE A 612 6.75 10.73 -4.41
CA ILE A 612 6.90 10.99 -5.85
C ILE A 612 5.71 11.72 -6.46
N ALA A 613 4.68 12.05 -5.67
CA ALA A 613 3.55 12.88 -6.11
C ALA A 613 4.02 14.16 -6.82
N ASP A 614 3.28 14.59 -7.84
CA ASP A 614 3.50 15.89 -8.50
C ASP A 614 3.46 17.02 -7.47
N HIS A 615 4.54 17.80 -7.36
CA HIS A 615 4.70 18.77 -6.28
C HIS A 615 5.55 19.98 -6.69
N LEU A 616 5.56 20.98 -5.82
CA LEU A 616 6.39 22.16 -5.94
C LEU A 616 7.41 22.19 -4.79
N GLU A 617 8.70 22.13 -5.11
CA GLU A 617 9.76 22.43 -4.16
C GLU A 617 9.98 23.95 -4.07
N LEU A 618 10.11 24.46 -2.86
CA LEU A 618 10.20 25.88 -2.54
C LEU A 618 11.32 26.13 -1.53
N ALA A 619 12.21 27.08 -1.81
CA ALA A 619 13.30 27.46 -0.91
C ALA A 619 13.37 28.98 -0.68
N TRP A 620 13.72 29.39 0.54
CA TRP A 620 13.84 30.80 0.92
C TRP A 620 14.88 31.05 2.02
N THR A 621 15.39 32.28 2.05
CA THR A 621 16.38 32.81 3.01
C THR A 621 15.91 34.07 3.73
N LYS A 622 14.63 34.45 3.55
CA LYS A 622 13.98 35.58 4.24
C LYS A 622 12.59 35.18 4.74
N PRO A 623 12.19 35.60 5.96
CA PRO A 623 10.89 35.21 6.52
C PRO A 623 9.71 35.79 5.74
N ASN A 624 8.57 35.12 5.85
CA ASN A 624 7.30 35.48 5.21
C ASN A 624 7.30 35.35 3.69
N ALA A 625 7.95 34.31 3.16
CA ALA A 625 7.63 33.81 1.81
C ALA A 625 6.16 33.37 1.77
N THR A 626 5.50 33.51 0.62
CA THR A 626 4.06 33.28 0.49
C THR A 626 3.66 32.60 -0.81
N ILE A 627 2.70 31.68 -0.69
CA ILE A 627 1.89 31.15 -1.79
C ILE A 627 0.51 31.82 -1.70
N ALA A 628 -0.05 32.30 -2.81
CA ALA A 628 -1.43 32.80 -2.85
C ALA A 628 -2.16 32.27 -4.10
N THR A 629 -3.41 31.84 -3.92
CA THR A 629 -4.23 31.24 -4.97
C THR A 629 -5.67 31.79 -4.97
N ASP A 630 -6.15 32.23 -6.15
CA ASP A 630 -7.52 32.73 -6.37
C ASP A 630 -8.52 31.57 -6.37
N MET A 631 -9.34 31.49 -5.33
CA MET A 631 -10.34 30.44 -5.14
C MET A 631 -11.63 30.66 -5.93
N LYS A 632 -11.69 31.63 -6.84
CA LYS A 632 -12.84 31.93 -7.73
C LYS A 632 -14.18 32.17 -7.03
N ASN A 633 -14.19 32.49 -5.73
CA ASN A 633 -15.41 32.57 -4.91
C ASN A 633 -16.15 31.22 -4.78
N ILE A 634 -15.45 30.08 -4.78
CA ILE A 634 -16.09 28.76 -4.62
C ILE A 634 -16.83 28.63 -3.28
N SER A 635 -17.90 27.84 -3.30
CA SER A 635 -18.61 27.45 -2.09
C SER A 635 -17.96 26.21 -1.48
N ALA A 636 -17.49 26.32 -0.24
CA ALA A 636 -16.96 25.19 0.53
C ALA A 636 -18.05 24.42 1.29
N LYS A 637 -19.34 24.75 1.12
CA LYS A 637 -20.48 24.15 1.83
C LYS A 637 -20.51 22.59 1.85
N PRO A 638 -20.06 21.85 0.81
CA PRO A 638 -20.00 20.38 0.87
C PRO A 638 -18.84 19.81 1.70
N TYR A 639 -17.93 20.64 2.19
CA TYR A 639 -16.65 20.26 2.80
C TYR A 639 -16.52 20.86 4.21
N ASP A 640 -15.69 20.26 5.05
CA ASP A 640 -15.48 20.70 6.46
C ASP A 640 -14.01 20.98 6.80
N THR A 641 -13.09 20.63 5.91
CA THR A 641 -11.64 20.66 6.16
C THR A 641 -10.91 21.23 4.94
N LEU A 642 -9.96 22.14 5.17
CA LEU A 642 -8.93 22.54 4.19
C LEU A 642 -7.72 21.62 4.39
N THR A 643 -7.25 20.98 3.32
CA THR A 643 -6.07 20.10 3.36
C THR A 643 -5.01 20.51 2.37
N PHE A 644 -3.76 20.18 2.67
CA PHE A 644 -2.65 20.14 1.72
C PHE A 644 -1.58 19.16 2.20
N ARG A 645 -0.76 18.61 1.31
CA ARG A 645 0.38 17.76 1.70
C ARG A 645 1.69 18.54 1.65
N ILE A 646 2.53 18.35 2.66
CA ILE A 646 3.83 19.01 2.78
C ILE A 646 4.92 18.05 3.25
N GLY A 647 6.11 18.17 2.66
CA GLY A 647 7.35 17.58 3.12
C GLY A 647 8.26 18.70 3.62
N VAL A 648 8.59 18.70 4.91
CA VAL A 648 9.53 19.66 5.49
C VAL A 648 10.95 19.16 5.20
N VAL A 649 11.68 19.82 4.30
CA VAL A 649 13.00 19.34 3.87
C VAL A 649 14.11 19.87 4.80
N ARG A 650 14.06 21.16 5.15
CA ARG A 650 14.93 21.78 6.17
C ARG A 650 14.39 23.16 6.60
N PRO A 651 14.80 23.71 7.77
CA PRO A 651 15.19 23.03 9.02
C PRO A 651 14.21 21.94 9.51
N ALA A 652 14.37 21.41 10.74
CA ALA A 652 13.59 20.26 11.26
C ALA A 652 12.07 20.40 11.18
N GLY A 653 11.60 21.64 11.33
CA GLY A 653 10.20 22.02 11.24
C GLY A 653 9.97 23.24 10.35
N GLN A 654 8.72 23.48 10.01
CA GLN A 654 8.28 24.74 9.41
C GLN A 654 6.93 25.12 10.00
N GLU A 655 6.66 26.42 10.14
CA GLU A 655 5.30 26.90 10.41
C GLU A 655 4.66 27.38 9.10
N ILE A 656 3.33 27.32 9.04
CA ILE A 656 2.56 27.93 7.97
C ILE A 656 1.37 28.67 8.57
N ASN A 657 1.38 29.99 8.42
CA ASN A 657 0.22 30.81 8.70
C ASN A 657 -0.72 30.74 7.48
N VAL A 658 -1.81 30.00 7.64
CA VAL A 658 -2.83 29.76 6.61
C VAL A 658 -3.91 30.81 6.75
N THR A 659 -4.20 31.53 5.67
CA THR A 659 -5.21 32.60 5.64
C THR A 659 -6.26 32.30 4.58
N LEU A 660 -7.54 32.36 4.96
CA LEU A 660 -8.67 32.37 4.03
C LEU A 660 -9.29 33.76 3.96
N THR A 661 -9.64 34.18 2.75
CA THR A 661 -10.35 35.42 2.44
C THR A 661 -11.66 35.07 1.73
N ASP A 662 -12.80 35.62 2.17
CA ASP A 662 -14.07 35.47 1.46
C ASP A 662 -14.33 36.56 0.39
N LYS A 663 -15.40 36.38 -0.38
CA LYS A 663 -15.89 37.31 -1.41
C LYS A 663 -16.19 38.73 -0.90
N SER A 664 -16.45 38.90 0.40
CA SER A 664 -16.67 40.21 1.03
C SER A 664 -15.35 40.90 1.44
N GLY A 665 -14.23 40.16 1.38
CA GLY A 665 -12.91 40.63 1.79
C GLY A 665 -12.59 40.41 3.26
N LYS A 666 -13.43 39.66 4.01
CA LYS A 666 -13.13 39.29 5.40
C LYS A 666 -12.13 38.14 5.41
N THR A 667 -11.18 38.21 6.34
CA THR A 667 -10.06 37.28 6.45
C THR A 667 -9.98 36.65 7.84
N ALA A 668 -9.48 35.42 7.90
CA ALA A 668 -9.01 34.79 9.13
C ALA A 668 -7.71 34.03 8.86
N THR A 669 -6.78 34.07 9.82
CA THR A 669 -5.47 33.41 9.76
C THR A 669 -5.31 32.46 10.94
N VAL A 670 -4.80 31.26 10.68
CA VAL A 670 -4.48 30.24 11.70
C VAL A 670 -3.08 29.69 11.49
N ALA A 671 -2.39 29.32 12.57
CA ALA A 671 -1.16 28.55 12.50
C ALA A 671 -1.51 27.08 12.19
N ALA A 672 -0.89 26.51 11.16
CA ALA A 672 -1.15 25.14 10.74
C ALA A 672 -0.68 24.10 11.78
N SER A 673 0.39 24.39 12.53
CA SER A 673 0.93 23.51 13.58
C SER A 673 -0.07 23.15 14.68
N ALA A 674 -1.08 24.00 14.93
CA ALA A 674 -2.16 23.71 15.88
C ALA A 674 -3.13 22.60 15.41
N PHE A 675 -2.98 22.12 14.16
CA PHE A 675 -3.85 21.14 13.53
C PHE A 675 -3.09 19.96 12.87
N THR A 676 -1.76 19.88 12.99
CA THR A 676 -0.96 18.80 12.40
C THR A 676 0.41 18.61 13.06
N ASP A 677 0.96 17.39 12.97
CA ASP A 677 2.36 17.08 13.30
C ASP A 677 3.22 16.84 12.03
N ALA A 678 2.65 17.04 10.84
CA ALA A 678 3.36 16.97 9.55
C ALA A 678 4.40 18.09 9.36
N LEU A 679 4.31 19.14 10.19
CA LEU A 679 5.15 20.33 10.15
C LEU A 679 6.45 20.21 10.96
N TYR A 680 6.73 19.05 11.55
CA TYR A 680 7.99 18.77 12.24
C TYR A 680 8.38 17.30 12.06
N ASN A 681 9.56 17.06 11.49
CA ASN A 681 9.95 15.73 11.00
C ASN A 681 10.12 14.68 12.10
N ALA A 682 10.65 15.05 13.26
CA ALA A 682 10.76 14.13 14.40
C ALA A 682 9.42 14.04 15.17
N PRO A 683 9.18 12.96 15.94
CA PRO A 683 8.05 12.86 16.86
C PRO A 683 8.34 13.71 18.11
N ARG A 684 8.08 15.02 17.99
CA ARG A 684 8.15 15.98 19.10
C ARG A 684 6.78 16.61 19.29
N LYS A 685 6.33 16.70 20.54
CA LYS A 685 5.16 17.50 20.91
C LYS A 685 5.40 18.97 20.56
N MET A 686 4.41 19.64 19.98
CA MET A 686 4.51 21.04 19.53
C MET A 686 4.45 22.02 20.72
N GLU A 687 5.54 22.06 21.49
CA GLU A 687 5.73 22.96 22.63
C GLU A 687 7.10 23.66 22.54
N SER A 688 7.41 24.54 23.51
CA SER A 688 8.73 25.20 23.62
C SER A 688 9.22 25.96 22.36
N GLY A 689 8.29 26.39 21.49
CA GLY A 689 8.59 27.14 20.27
C GLY A 689 8.63 26.30 18.98
N LEU A 690 8.47 24.97 19.05
CA LEU A 690 8.29 24.15 17.84
C LEU A 690 6.97 24.52 17.13
N PRO A 691 6.90 24.50 15.79
CA PRO A 691 7.96 24.21 14.82
C PRO A 691 8.75 25.47 14.36
N MET A 692 8.58 26.62 15.02
CA MET A 692 9.29 27.88 14.71
C MET A 692 10.77 27.87 15.12
N THR A 693 11.13 27.07 16.12
CA THR A 693 12.50 26.72 16.50
C THR A 693 12.78 25.24 16.22
N ASP A 694 14.06 24.85 16.15
CA ASP A 694 14.46 23.44 16.08
C ASP A 694 14.81 22.95 17.48
N ASP A 695 14.43 21.72 17.81
CA ASP A 695 14.87 21.07 19.03
C ASP A 695 16.37 20.73 18.95
N PRO A 696 17.20 21.09 19.95
CA PRO A 696 18.63 20.77 19.95
C PRO A 696 18.96 19.27 19.79
N ARG A 697 18.04 18.37 20.16
CA ARG A 697 18.17 16.91 20.00
C ARG A 697 18.14 16.49 18.54
N ASP A 698 17.40 17.19 17.70
CA ASP A 698 17.18 16.82 16.29
C ASP A 698 18.28 17.38 15.37
N ARG A 699 19.04 18.37 15.85
CA ARG A 699 20.17 19.03 15.16
C ARG A 699 21.12 18.10 14.39
N PRO A 700 21.45 16.86 14.82
CA PRO A 700 22.32 15.96 14.05
C PRO A 700 21.69 15.43 12.74
N PHE A 701 20.37 15.61 12.55
CA PHE A 701 19.58 14.94 11.51
C PHE A 701 18.83 15.89 10.57
N ILE A 702 18.73 17.19 10.93
CA ILE A 702 18.02 18.24 10.17
C ILE A 702 18.60 18.51 8.78
N THR A 703 19.83 18.05 8.50
CA THR A 703 20.52 18.26 7.22
C THR A 703 20.29 17.10 6.25
N GLY A 704 19.02 16.76 5.99
CA GLY A 704 18.63 15.83 4.94
C GLY A 704 18.91 14.34 5.19
N ARG A 705 19.04 13.90 6.46
CA ARG A 705 19.17 12.47 6.78
C ARG A 705 17.87 11.79 7.22
N MET A 706 16.87 12.54 7.67
CA MET A 706 15.54 11.98 7.97
C MET A 706 14.80 11.68 6.67
N LYS A 707 14.08 10.55 6.61
CA LYS A 707 13.19 10.24 5.49
C LYS A 707 12.02 11.23 5.50
N VAL A 708 11.96 12.12 4.52
CA VAL A 708 10.89 13.13 4.38
C VAL A 708 9.84 12.63 3.39
N LEU A 709 8.57 12.72 3.78
CA LEU A 709 7.40 12.39 2.96
C LEU A 709 6.45 13.60 2.89
N LEU A 710 5.66 13.65 1.82
CA LEU A 710 4.52 14.56 1.70
C LEU A 710 3.39 14.09 2.65
N ASN A 711 3.26 14.77 3.79
CA ASN A 711 2.28 14.45 4.84
C ASN A 711 1.18 15.51 4.94
N MET A 712 -0.04 15.09 5.28
CA MET A 712 -1.21 15.96 5.31
C MET A 712 -1.20 16.98 6.47
N VAL A 713 -1.45 18.23 6.12
CA VAL A 713 -2.02 19.25 7.00
C VAL A 713 -3.53 19.25 6.80
N ALA A 714 -4.31 19.23 7.88
CA ALA A 714 -5.78 19.21 7.83
C ALA A 714 -6.37 20.19 8.85
N ILE A 715 -6.90 21.32 8.35
CA ILE A 715 -7.41 22.42 9.17
C ILE A 715 -8.93 22.47 9.03
N PRO A 716 -9.71 22.32 10.11
CA PRO A 716 -11.17 22.45 10.06
C PRO A 716 -11.56 23.85 9.57
N LEU A 717 -12.51 23.95 8.64
CA LEU A 717 -12.92 25.25 8.07
C LEU A 717 -13.50 26.20 9.13
N LYS A 718 -14.09 25.66 10.21
CA LYS A 718 -14.54 26.45 11.37
C LYS A 718 -13.41 27.19 12.09
N ALA A 719 -12.15 26.77 11.96
CA ALA A 719 -11.02 27.47 12.58
C ALA A 719 -10.80 28.88 12.00
N PHE A 720 -11.29 29.13 10.78
CA PHE A 720 -11.25 30.42 10.09
C PHE A 720 -12.40 31.32 10.55
N GLY A 721 -12.36 31.71 11.82
CA GLY A 721 -13.41 32.44 12.53
C GLY A 721 -14.05 33.57 11.72
N GLY A 722 -15.37 33.49 11.57
CA GLY A 722 -16.19 34.46 10.87
C GLY A 722 -16.05 34.58 9.34
N VAL A 723 -15.22 33.80 8.63
CA VAL A 723 -15.12 33.82 7.16
C VAL A 723 -16.36 33.18 6.50
N ASP A 724 -16.93 33.80 5.47
CA ASP A 724 -18.03 33.20 4.69
C ASP A 724 -17.52 32.08 3.77
N THR A 725 -17.56 30.85 4.28
CA THR A 725 -17.20 29.63 3.53
C THR A 725 -18.10 29.36 2.32
N THR A 726 -19.22 30.07 2.13
CA THR A 726 -20.06 29.93 0.93
C THR A 726 -19.51 30.64 -0.30
N GLY A 727 -18.46 31.46 -0.16
CA GLY A 727 -17.75 32.08 -1.28
C GLY A 727 -16.31 32.46 -0.92
N LEU A 728 -15.43 31.46 -0.86
CA LEU A 728 -14.00 31.62 -0.61
C LEU A 728 -13.31 32.22 -1.84
N LYS A 729 -12.67 33.39 -1.65
CA LYS A 729 -12.05 34.19 -2.70
C LYS A 729 -10.56 33.90 -2.86
N GLU A 730 -9.83 33.75 -1.75
CA GLU A 730 -8.37 33.55 -1.77
C GLU A 730 -7.94 32.65 -0.62
N LEU A 731 -6.98 31.77 -0.91
CA LEU A 731 -6.17 31.07 0.07
C LEU A 731 -4.73 31.57 -0.01
N LYS A 732 -4.16 31.93 1.13
CA LYS A 732 -2.76 32.36 1.25
C LYS A 732 -2.04 31.55 2.32
N LEU A 733 -0.92 30.94 1.94
CA LEU A 733 0.01 30.25 2.84
C LEU A 733 1.22 31.16 3.05
N THR A 734 1.57 31.47 4.30
CA THR A 734 2.73 32.31 4.66
C THR A 734 3.69 31.51 5.52
N PHE A 735 4.98 31.51 5.17
CA PHE A 735 6.04 30.76 5.84
C PHE A 735 6.88 31.73 6.70
N PRO A 736 6.59 31.87 8.01
CA PRO A 736 7.19 32.91 8.85
C PRO A 736 8.62 32.62 9.33
N ARG A 737 9.14 31.38 9.23
CA ARG A 737 10.54 31.09 9.58
C ARG A 737 11.49 31.82 8.64
N GLU A 738 12.62 32.26 9.18
CA GLU A 738 13.64 33.06 8.48
C GLU A 738 14.17 32.40 7.19
N SER A 739 14.23 31.07 7.15
CA SER A 739 14.66 30.30 5.98
C SER A 739 13.99 28.92 5.96
N GLY A 740 14.01 28.28 4.79
CA GLY A 740 13.50 26.93 4.65
C GLY A 740 13.65 26.32 3.27
N LYS A 741 13.41 25.01 3.21
CA LYS A 741 13.00 24.29 2.00
C LYS A 741 11.84 23.36 2.33
N VAL A 742 10.80 23.37 1.50
CA VAL A 742 9.64 22.47 1.60
C VAL A 742 9.24 21.95 0.22
N ALA A 743 8.62 20.78 0.18
CA ALA A 743 7.84 20.28 -0.96
C ALA A 743 6.35 20.41 -0.61
N ILE A 744 5.49 20.92 -1.50
CA ILE A 744 4.05 21.09 -1.25
C ILE A 744 3.20 20.66 -2.46
N THR A 745 2.06 20.01 -2.19
CA THR A 745 1.06 19.64 -3.21
C THR A 745 -0.33 19.35 -2.61
N ASP A 746 -1.26 18.87 -3.44
CA ASP A 746 -2.59 18.36 -3.10
C ASP A 746 -3.39 19.34 -2.22
N ILE A 747 -3.46 20.63 -2.61
CA ILE A 747 -4.27 21.64 -1.90
C ILE A 747 -5.74 21.43 -2.25
N GLU A 748 -6.57 21.13 -1.26
CA GLU A 748 -7.96 20.72 -1.45
C GLU A 748 -8.89 21.21 -0.33
N LEU A 749 -10.19 21.25 -0.63
CA LEU A 749 -11.23 21.13 0.39
C LEU A 749 -11.66 19.65 0.46
N GLN A 750 -11.80 19.10 1.66
CA GLN A 750 -12.28 17.73 1.86
C GLN A 750 -13.42 17.67 2.90
N ASN A 751 -14.28 16.66 2.77
CA ASN A 751 -15.31 16.32 3.73
C ASN A 751 -14.87 15.11 4.56
N PHE A 752 -14.46 15.38 5.80
CA PHE A 752 -14.11 14.37 6.79
C PHE A 752 -15.28 14.03 7.72
N SER A 753 -16.47 14.58 7.45
CA SER A 753 -17.73 14.34 8.18
C SER A 753 -17.62 14.64 9.68
N ARG A 754 -16.78 15.62 10.05
CA ARG A 754 -16.37 15.95 11.43
C ARG A 754 -17.51 16.35 12.37
N GLU A 755 -18.66 16.72 11.80
CA GLU A 755 -19.85 17.20 12.53
C GLU A 755 -21.04 16.25 12.47
N THR A 756 -20.91 15.12 11.76
CA THR A 756 -21.95 14.09 11.72
C THR A 756 -21.66 13.08 12.85
N PRO A 757 -22.51 12.97 13.89
CA PRO A 757 -22.30 11.96 14.93
C PRO A 757 -22.29 10.56 14.30
N PRO A 758 -21.42 9.62 14.73
CA PRO A 758 -21.30 8.29 14.12
C PRO A 758 -22.62 7.53 13.97
N ALA A 759 -23.58 7.77 14.88
CA ALA A 759 -24.91 7.17 14.86
C ALA A 759 -25.80 7.59 13.66
N ALA A 760 -25.53 8.72 13.00
CA ALA A 760 -26.36 9.23 11.90
C ALA A 760 -26.07 8.57 10.54
N LEU A 761 -24.90 7.93 10.38
CA LEU A 761 -24.52 7.22 9.15
C LEU A 761 -25.03 5.77 9.12
N ALA A 762 -25.50 5.21 10.23
CA ALA A 762 -26.02 3.84 10.34
C ALA A 762 -27.44 3.63 9.75
N ARG A 763 -27.94 4.59 8.95
CA ARG A 763 -29.26 4.53 8.29
C ARG A 763 -29.22 5.14 6.88
N LYS A 764 -28.52 4.49 5.95
CA LYS A 764 -28.77 4.58 4.51
C LYS A 764 -28.19 3.39 3.77
#